data_AF-A0A7K1GVN0-F1
#
_entry.id   AF-A0A7K1GVN0-F1
#
_cell.length_a   1.000
_cell.length_b   1.000
_cell.length_c   1.000
_cell.angle_alpha   90.00
_cell.angle_beta   90.00
_cell.angle_gamma   90.00
#
_symmetry.space_group_name_H-M   'P 1'
#
loop_
_entity.id
_entity.type
_entity.pdbx_description
1 polymer ?
#
loop_
_entity_poly.entity_id
_entity_poly.type
_entity_poly.pdbx_seq_one_letter_code
_entity_poly.pdbx_strand_id
1 'polypeptide(L)'
;MAETAAGSGTADTLRRALRTITDLKQRLAQAQQAQQAARAPIAVTGLACRFPGADGPEAYWRLLSSSDSGIVDIPEERWSVDRYYADQPGKPGRTMARRLGLVTDLERFDHGFFGIGADEASDMDPQQRLALEQAWLALEDAGIDPTSLAGTRTGVFTAVCTYDFALSRFRDVAGITAHSSIGTAHGAVAGRISYTLGLAGPSLSVDTACSSSLVALHLACRSLRDGECDLALVGGVNALVSPSTSIAFSQPGMVSRSSESRPFDERADGPVIGEGCGFVVLQRSADAERDERRVRGLILGSAVNHNGRTASLTTPSVDAQRQTVAAALEAADVSAADLDYVEAHASGTPYGDIMEVEALAGLTADRDRPLFLGSCKGHVGHLQAAGGMAALLKLLLSMEHGRIPATLGLERPNPGLPPAQAGVELVTAARDWPSGTERRIAGASAFGFTGTNCHIVVAAADPIPPRAEAGPSGSCVLALSGRDERDLQRAIAAMRTFLVEDPTRSWPDVARSWNCGRTHWGWRTAVVASDPLAAAEALRTAPAHPPVPSAGIALHLGESLIPDTGWAETLRSVPLLAALDEQCRAAADGASEPVIRQCVVARALLAVGVVPTVVTGVGVGEIVAAYVAGAIDLAGVVQLVSGAVPPAGVAARTPEIPWAPASLGRLWPWQEVPGSAQWQSATREPARWPGCFDAADDLDTTGWLAIGADPAADDPFRRTCQERGRALWTVGEAAGGPGEWWWRTLGWCYELGASVDWRTALRGVGHVVGVPTHGFDREVTVPFR
;
A
#
# COMPACT_ATOMS: atom_id res chain seq x y z
N MET A 1 53.68 -56.93 -2.06
CA MET A 1 52.21 -56.87 -2.08
C MET A 1 51.58 -56.25 -0.82
N ALA A 2 52.34 -55.69 0.14
CA ALA A 2 51.78 -55.07 1.35
C ALA A 2 51.65 -53.52 1.28
N GLU A 3 52.32 -52.84 0.35
CA GLU A 3 52.29 -51.36 0.25
C GLU A 3 51.14 -50.79 -0.59
N THR A 4 50.51 -51.58 -1.46
CA THR A 4 49.41 -51.11 -2.32
C THR A 4 48.03 -51.14 -1.64
N ALA A 5 47.86 -51.88 -0.54
CA ALA A 5 46.61 -51.92 0.21
C ALA A 5 46.41 -50.67 1.11
N ALA A 6 47.49 -50.12 1.67
CA ALA A 6 47.45 -48.98 2.58
C ALA A 6 47.08 -47.65 1.90
N GLY A 7 47.46 -47.45 0.62
CA GLY A 7 47.14 -46.21 -0.12
C GLY A 7 45.67 -46.08 -0.53
N SER A 8 44.97 -47.20 -0.71
CA SER A 8 43.55 -47.21 -1.13
C SER A 8 42.59 -46.83 0.02
N GLY A 9 42.87 -47.29 1.25
CA GLY A 9 42.08 -46.96 2.43
C GLY A 9 42.18 -45.49 2.83
N THR A 10 43.36 -44.90 2.68
CA THR A 10 43.59 -43.47 2.99
C THR A 10 42.90 -42.56 1.99
N ALA A 11 42.93 -42.89 0.69
CA ALA A 11 42.24 -42.13 -0.35
C ALA A 11 40.70 -42.20 -0.21
N ASP A 12 40.17 -43.35 0.16
CA ASP A 12 38.72 -43.54 0.38
C ASP A 12 38.23 -42.90 1.69
N THR A 13 39.11 -42.80 2.69
CA THR A 13 38.88 -42.03 3.93
C THR A 13 38.89 -40.53 3.65
N LEU A 14 39.84 -40.03 2.84
CA LEU A 14 39.90 -38.63 2.42
C LEU A 14 38.68 -38.21 1.60
N ARG A 15 38.20 -39.06 0.67
CA ARG A 15 36.98 -38.79 -0.10
C ARG A 15 35.73 -38.74 0.78
N ARG A 16 35.62 -39.64 1.77
CA ARG A 16 34.54 -39.61 2.76
C ARG A 16 34.60 -38.34 3.62
N ALA A 17 35.78 -37.99 4.13
CA ALA A 17 35.98 -36.77 4.91
C ALA A 17 35.62 -35.50 4.11
N LEU A 18 36.05 -35.40 2.84
CA LEU A 18 35.70 -34.29 1.95
C LEU A 18 34.18 -34.20 1.73
N ARG A 19 33.50 -35.31 1.47
CA ARG A 19 32.02 -35.33 1.33
C ARG A 19 31.33 -34.87 2.61
N THR A 20 31.77 -35.36 3.76
CA THR A 20 31.22 -34.94 5.06
C THR A 20 31.46 -33.46 5.33
N ILE A 21 32.64 -32.93 5.02
CA ILE A 21 32.94 -31.49 5.16
C ILE A 21 32.05 -30.65 4.25
N THR A 22 31.84 -31.07 3.00
CA THR A 22 30.95 -30.37 2.07
C THR A 22 29.49 -30.38 2.55
N ASP A 23 28.98 -31.52 3.00
CA ASP A 23 27.63 -31.65 3.57
C ASP A 23 27.47 -30.80 4.84
N LEU A 24 28.43 -30.83 5.77
CA LEU A 24 28.41 -29.99 6.97
C LEU A 24 28.47 -28.50 6.64
N LYS A 25 29.27 -28.08 5.65
CA LYS A 25 29.30 -26.69 5.17
C LYS A 25 27.95 -26.27 4.59
N GLN A 26 27.31 -27.13 3.82
CA GLN A 26 26.00 -26.86 3.24
C GLN A 26 24.92 -26.75 4.32
N ARG A 27 24.91 -27.66 5.31
CA ARG A 27 24.00 -27.60 6.46
C ARG A 27 24.25 -26.37 7.32
N LEU A 28 25.50 -25.98 7.54
CA LEU A 28 25.84 -24.76 8.28
C LEU A 28 25.35 -23.52 7.52
N ALA A 29 25.57 -23.45 6.21
CA ALA A 29 25.08 -22.35 5.38
C ALA A 29 23.54 -22.27 5.39
N GLN A 30 22.85 -23.42 5.31
CA GLN A 30 21.39 -23.49 5.43
C GLN A 30 20.90 -23.05 6.80
N ALA A 31 21.57 -23.48 7.88
CA ALA A 31 21.22 -23.05 9.24
C ALA A 31 21.45 -21.55 9.45
N GLN A 32 22.54 -21.00 8.90
CA GLN A 32 22.84 -19.57 8.94
C GLN A 32 21.80 -18.76 8.15
N GLN A 33 21.42 -19.21 6.95
CA GLN A 33 20.37 -18.57 6.16
C GLN A 33 19.01 -18.64 6.85
N ALA A 34 18.64 -19.78 7.43
CA ALA A 34 17.40 -19.92 8.18
C ALA A 34 17.38 -19.00 9.42
N GLN A 35 18.51 -18.91 10.14
CA GLN A 35 18.66 -18.01 11.27
C GLN A 35 18.57 -16.53 10.85
N GLN A 36 19.14 -16.18 9.70
CA GLN A 36 19.10 -14.82 9.17
C GLN A 36 17.71 -14.45 8.65
N ALA A 37 16.98 -15.38 8.03
CA ALA A 37 15.58 -15.21 7.65
C ALA A 37 14.68 -15.06 8.88
N ALA A 38 14.90 -15.86 9.93
CA ALA A 38 14.14 -15.77 11.19
C ALA A 38 14.36 -14.44 11.94
N ARG A 39 15.49 -13.78 11.70
CA ARG A 39 15.84 -12.47 12.26
C ARG A 39 15.70 -11.31 11.26
N ALA A 40 15.17 -11.58 10.07
CA ALA A 40 15.02 -10.54 9.06
C ALA A 40 14.08 -9.43 9.59
N PRO A 41 14.45 -8.15 9.39
CA PRO A 41 13.57 -7.04 9.68
C PRO A 41 12.25 -7.15 8.91
N ILE A 42 11.17 -6.71 9.55
CA ILE A 42 9.86 -6.59 8.91
C ILE A 42 9.67 -5.14 8.50
N ALA A 43 9.53 -4.89 7.21
CA ALA A 43 9.27 -3.57 6.66
C ALA A 43 7.81 -3.17 6.87
N VAL A 44 7.59 -1.95 7.36
CA VAL A 44 6.30 -1.27 7.29
C VAL A 44 6.25 -0.53 5.96
N THR A 45 5.35 -0.91 5.06
CA THR A 45 5.28 -0.33 3.71
C THR A 45 4.17 0.69 3.53
N GLY A 46 3.11 0.61 4.32
CA GLY A 46 2.05 1.61 4.34
C GLY A 46 1.34 1.68 5.68
N LEU A 47 0.61 2.76 5.90
CA LEU A 47 -0.11 3.02 7.14
C LEU A 47 -1.35 3.91 6.88
N ALA A 48 -2.34 3.79 7.75
CA ALA A 48 -3.51 4.67 7.78
C ALA A 48 -4.03 4.79 9.21
N CYS A 49 -4.65 5.92 9.53
CA CYS A 49 -5.32 6.09 10.81
C CYS A 49 -6.47 7.07 10.78
N ARG A 50 -7.38 6.87 11.72
CA ARG A 50 -8.38 7.83 12.14
C ARG A 50 -8.37 7.92 13.66
N PHE A 51 -7.83 9.01 14.17
CA PHE A 51 -7.68 9.29 15.59
C PHE A 51 -8.43 10.57 15.97
N PRO A 52 -8.66 10.82 17.28
CA PRO A 52 -9.30 12.05 17.73
C PRO A 52 -8.52 13.28 17.26
N GLY A 53 -9.21 14.20 16.58
CA GLY A 53 -8.60 15.40 15.99
C GLY A 53 -7.73 15.16 14.75
N ALA A 54 -7.64 13.93 14.23
CA ALA A 54 -6.77 13.58 13.11
C ALA A 54 -7.37 12.48 12.21
N ASP A 55 -7.75 12.87 10.99
CA ASP A 55 -8.11 11.93 9.92
C ASP A 55 -6.93 11.79 8.95
N GLY A 56 -6.23 10.66 9.03
CA GLY A 56 -5.02 10.36 8.25
C GLY A 56 -3.69 10.66 8.95
N PRO A 57 -2.58 10.08 8.45
CA PRO A 57 -1.25 10.19 9.06
C PRO A 57 -0.71 11.62 9.13
N GLU A 58 -0.90 12.42 8.09
CA GLU A 58 -0.44 13.81 8.02
C GLU A 58 -1.22 14.71 8.99
N ALA A 59 -2.51 14.45 9.18
CA ALA A 59 -3.29 15.12 10.21
C ALA A 59 -2.81 14.73 11.61
N TYR A 60 -2.47 13.45 11.82
CA TYR A 60 -1.92 12.99 13.09
C TYR A 60 -0.56 13.59 13.39
N TRP A 61 0.33 13.69 12.40
CA TRP A 61 1.61 14.38 12.55
C TRP A 61 1.45 15.86 12.92
N ARG A 62 0.52 16.57 12.25
CA ARG A 62 0.22 17.97 12.59
C ARG A 62 -0.26 18.11 14.03
N LEU A 63 -1.17 17.23 14.48
CA LEU A 63 -1.65 17.21 15.86
C LEU A 63 -0.51 16.95 16.86
N LEU A 64 0.33 15.94 16.60
CA LEU A 64 1.47 15.62 17.46
C LEU A 64 2.50 16.76 17.53
N SER A 65 2.66 17.50 16.43
CA SER A 65 3.62 18.61 16.33
C SER A 65 3.10 19.93 16.90
N SER A 66 1.81 20.03 17.20
CA SER A 66 1.21 21.20 17.82
C SER A 66 1.08 21.02 19.34
N SER A 67 0.44 21.97 20.01
CA SER A 67 0.05 21.89 21.42
C SER A 67 -1.42 21.48 21.60
N ASP A 68 -2.07 20.98 20.55
CA ASP A 68 -3.50 20.72 20.54
C ASP A 68 -3.83 19.30 21.02
N SER A 69 -5.05 19.13 21.54
CA SER A 69 -5.57 17.82 21.95
C SER A 69 -6.82 17.50 21.14
N GLY A 70 -6.92 16.25 20.67
CA GLY A 70 -8.13 15.68 20.09
C GLY A 70 -9.17 15.25 21.12
N ILE A 71 -8.89 15.44 22.42
CA ILE A 71 -9.86 15.19 23.50
C ILE A 71 -10.90 16.32 23.51
N VAL A 72 -12.17 15.96 23.44
CA VAL A 72 -13.30 16.90 23.35
C VAL A 72 -14.35 16.61 24.42
N ASP A 73 -15.20 17.59 24.71
CA ASP A 73 -16.41 17.34 25.51
C ASP A 73 -17.30 16.31 24.82
N ILE A 74 -17.93 15.44 25.59
CA ILE A 74 -18.84 14.42 25.05
C ILE A 74 -20.07 15.14 24.47
N PRO A 75 -20.36 15.01 23.17
CA PRO A 75 -21.53 15.62 22.55
C PRO A 75 -22.83 14.99 23.04
N GLU A 76 -23.91 15.76 23.10
CA GLU A 76 -25.23 15.28 23.55
C GLU A 76 -25.77 14.18 22.61
N GLU A 77 -25.37 14.20 21.34
CA GLU A 77 -25.69 13.18 20.33
C GLU A 77 -25.05 11.82 20.64
N ARG A 78 -23.99 11.77 21.46
CA ARG A 78 -23.41 10.50 21.95
C ARG A 78 -24.20 10.02 23.16
N TRP A 79 -24.24 10.83 24.21
CA TRP A 79 -25.09 10.64 25.39
C TRP A 79 -25.04 11.85 26.31
N SER A 80 -26.10 12.03 27.11
CA SER A 80 -26.18 13.11 28.09
C SER A 80 -25.13 12.97 29.21
N VAL A 81 -24.19 13.91 29.28
CA VAL A 81 -23.17 13.96 30.36
C VAL A 81 -23.83 14.18 31.72
N ASP A 82 -24.80 15.08 31.82
CA ASP A 82 -25.50 15.41 33.07
C ASP A 82 -26.22 14.20 33.67
N ARG A 83 -26.71 13.30 32.81
CA ARG A 83 -27.37 12.06 33.25
C ARG A 83 -26.41 11.07 33.91
N TYR A 84 -25.15 11.01 33.49
CA TYR A 84 -24.22 9.97 33.94
C TYR A 84 -23.08 10.49 34.82
N TYR A 85 -22.81 11.80 34.83
CA TYR A 85 -21.67 12.33 35.57
C TYR A 85 -21.79 12.14 37.09
N ALA A 86 -20.64 11.88 37.71
CA ALA A 86 -20.40 11.97 39.13
C ALA A 86 -19.00 12.55 39.41
N ASP A 87 -18.91 13.35 40.46
CA ASP A 87 -17.68 13.96 40.96
C ASP A 87 -16.77 13.01 41.75
N GLN A 88 -17.23 11.80 42.06
CA GLN A 88 -16.49 10.79 42.83
C GLN A 88 -16.59 9.41 42.14
N PRO A 89 -15.53 8.59 42.23
CA PRO A 89 -15.54 7.23 41.70
C PRO A 89 -16.50 6.32 42.49
N GLY A 90 -16.81 5.16 41.93
CA GLY A 90 -17.57 4.12 42.61
C GLY A 90 -19.08 4.41 42.82
N LYS A 91 -19.61 5.50 42.26
CA LYS A 91 -21.06 5.74 42.23
C LYS A 91 -21.70 4.83 41.17
N PRO A 92 -22.62 3.92 41.55
CA PRO A 92 -23.22 2.97 40.60
C PRO A 92 -23.90 3.66 39.43
N GLY A 93 -23.62 3.20 38.20
CA GLY A 93 -24.21 3.75 36.98
C GLY A 93 -23.75 5.17 36.62
N ARG A 94 -22.68 5.67 37.27
CA ARG A 94 -22.12 7.00 37.02
C ARG A 94 -20.68 6.93 36.53
N THR A 95 -20.27 7.94 35.79
CA THR A 95 -18.93 8.12 35.24
C THR A 95 -18.32 9.43 35.72
N MET A 96 -17.00 9.47 35.89
CA MET A 96 -16.26 10.71 36.14
C MET A 96 -15.87 11.42 34.83
N ALA A 97 -15.99 10.72 33.69
CA ALA A 97 -15.64 11.27 32.38
C ALA A 97 -16.64 12.36 31.94
N ARG A 98 -16.11 13.53 31.58
CA ARG A 98 -16.84 14.59 30.85
C ARG A 98 -16.32 14.77 29.42
N ARG A 99 -15.09 14.35 29.18
CA ARG A 99 -14.40 14.44 27.89
C ARG A 99 -13.90 13.08 27.46
N LEU A 100 -13.79 12.88 26.15
CA LEU A 100 -13.26 11.68 25.51
C LEU A 100 -12.43 12.08 24.29
N GLY A 101 -11.49 11.21 23.90
CA GLY A 101 -10.93 11.26 22.54
C GLY A 101 -11.95 10.67 21.57
N LEU A 102 -12.60 11.47 20.73
CA LEU A 102 -13.65 10.98 19.83
C LEU A 102 -13.23 11.08 18.37
N VAL A 103 -13.56 10.05 17.61
CA VAL A 103 -13.47 10.08 16.15
C VAL A 103 -14.70 10.79 15.59
N THR A 104 -14.50 11.63 14.58
CA THR A 104 -15.59 12.32 13.89
C THR A 104 -16.45 11.33 13.11
N ASP A 105 -17.73 11.65 12.86
CA ASP A 105 -18.62 10.89 11.97
C ASP A 105 -18.62 9.36 12.15
N LEU A 106 -18.59 8.87 13.39
CA LEU A 106 -18.54 7.44 13.71
C LEU A 106 -19.80 6.69 13.22
N GLU A 107 -20.91 7.40 13.05
CA GLU A 107 -22.16 6.89 12.49
C GLU A 107 -22.12 6.68 10.97
N ARG A 108 -21.10 7.21 10.29
CA ARG A 108 -21.03 7.22 8.82
C ARG A 108 -20.09 6.16 8.25
N PHE A 109 -20.47 5.60 7.11
CA PHE A 109 -19.69 4.57 6.40
C PHE A 109 -20.14 4.43 4.93
N ASP A 110 -19.19 4.33 4.00
CA ASP A 110 -19.48 4.08 2.57
C ASP A 110 -19.73 2.59 2.33
N HIS A 111 -20.90 2.10 2.77
CA HIS A 111 -21.24 0.69 2.67
C HIS A 111 -21.35 0.21 1.22
N GLY A 112 -21.78 1.09 0.30
CA GLY A 112 -21.88 0.79 -1.13
C GLY A 112 -20.52 0.53 -1.77
N PHE A 113 -19.46 1.20 -1.32
CA PHE A 113 -18.07 0.93 -1.73
C PHE A 113 -17.67 -0.52 -1.49
N PHE A 114 -18.00 -1.05 -0.32
CA PHE A 114 -17.63 -2.40 0.09
C PHE A 114 -18.64 -3.47 -0.32
N GLY A 115 -19.67 -3.12 -1.11
CA GLY A 115 -20.72 -4.04 -1.54
C GLY A 115 -21.61 -4.54 -0.39
N ILE A 116 -21.75 -3.74 0.67
CA ILE A 116 -22.53 -4.07 1.87
C ILE A 116 -23.91 -3.42 1.77
N GLY A 117 -24.96 -4.20 2.00
CA GLY A 117 -26.34 -3.70 2.01
C GLY A 117 -26.61 -2.76 3.19
N ALA A 118 -27.54 -1.81 3.02
CA ALA A 118 -27.86 -0.82 4.06
C ALA A 118 -28.31 -1.45 5.39
N ASP A 119 -29.15 -2.49 5.32
CA ASP A 119 -29.63 -3.22 6.52
C ASP A 119 -28.46 -3.86 7.28
N GLU A 120 -27.55 -4.52 6.55
CA GLU A 120 -26.35 -5.10 7.14
C GLU A 120 -25.44 -4.02 7.74
N ALA A 121 -25.20 -2.92 7.02
CA ALA A 121 -24.37 -1.82 7.50
C ALA A 121 -24.91 -1.21 8.80
N SER A 122 -26.24 -1.15 8.95
CA SER A 122 -26.89 -0.67 10.17
C SER A 122 -26.70 -1.61 11.38
N ASP A 123 -26.43 -2.88 11.13
CA ASP A 123 -26.13 -3.90 12.13
C ASP A 123 -24.63 -4.08 12.39
N MET A 124 -23.76 -3.39 11.63
CA MET A 124 -22.32 -3.45 11.81
C MET A 124 -21.84 -2.52 12.92
N ASP A 125 -21.07 -3.08 13.84
CA ASP A 125 -20.29 -2.33 14.81
C ASP A 125 -19.41 -1.29 14.08
N PRO A 126 -19.42 0.00 14.50
CA PRO A 126 -18.52 1.01 13.94
C PRO A 126 -17.04 0.58 13.90
N GLN A 127 -16.61 -0.31 14.80
CA GLN A 127 -15.27 -0.88 14.80
C GLN A 127 -14.98 -1.67 13.52
N GLN A 128 -15.94 -2.46 13.02
CA GLN A 128 -15.78 -3.19 11.75
C GLN A 128 -15.72 -2.23 10.56
N ARG A 129 -16.56 -1.18 10.58
CA ARG A 129 -16.63 -0.16 9.52
C ARG A 129 -15.33 0.63 9.40
N LEU A 130 -14.85 1.18 10.53
CA LEU A 130 -13.58 1.89 10.59
C LEU A 130 -12.41 1.01 10.17
N ALA A 131 -12.35 -0.23 10.66
CA ALA A 131 -11.27 -1.15 10.32
C ALA A 131 -11.22 -1.46 8.81
N LEU A 132 -12.38 -1.60 8.17
CA LEU A 132 -12.45 -1.88 6.73
C LEU A 132 -11.96 -0.70 5.89
N GLU A 133 -12.37 0.52 6.22
CA GLU A 133 -11.86 1.75 5.57
C GLU A 133 -10.35 1.89 5.79
N GLN A 134 -9.86 1.79 7.02
CA GLN A 134 -8.45 2.01 7.32
C GLN A 134 -7.54 0.90 6.76
N ALA A 135 -8.01 -0.35 6.66
CA ALA A 135 -7.28 -1.41 5.97
C ALA A 135 -7.12 -1.11 4.47
N TRP A 136 -8.17 -0.61 3.82
CA TRP A 136 -8.11 -0.19 2.41
C TRP A 136 -7.10 0.94 2.21
N LEU A 137 -7.19 2.01 3.02
CA LEU A 137 -6.32 3.17 2.90
C LEU A 137 -4.85 2.83 3.19
N ALA A 138 -4.57 1.91 4.11
CA ALA A 138 -3.21 1.47 4.41
C ALA A 138 -2.56 0.73 3.23
N LEU A 139 -3.34 -0.06 2.47
CA LEU A 139 -2.87 -0.71 1.24
C LEU A 139 -2.59 0.30 0.13
N GLU A 140 -3.47 1.29 -0.03
CA GLU A 140 -3.27 2.37 -1.00
C GLU A 140 -2.05 3.24 -0.66
N ASP A 141 -1.80 3.52 0.62
CA ASP A 141 -0.58 4.21 1.09
C ASP A 141 0.68 3.37 0.83
N ALA A 142 0.57 2.03 0.89
CA ALA A 142 1.66 1.12 0.53
C ALA A 142 1.94 1.04 -0.98
N GLY A 143 1.17 1.75 -1.83
CA GLY A 143 1.28 1.65 -3.28
C GLY A 143 0.77 0.31 -3.82
N ILE A 144 -0.23 -0.28 -3.16
CA ILE A 144 -0.84 -1.55 -3.55
C ILE A 144 -2.28 -1.29 -3.97
N ASP A 145 -2.65 -1.71 -5.18
CA ASP A 145 -4.06 -1.88 -5.55
C ASP A 145 -4.68 -2.96 -4.63
N PRO A 146 -5.63 -2.62 -3.74
CA PRO A 146 -6.19 -3.58 -2.80
C PRO A 146 -6.85 -4.79 -3.47
N THR A 147 -7.40 -4.61 -4.68
CA THR A 147 -8.06 -5.69 -5.42
C THR A 147 -7.09 -6.70 -6.03
N SER A 148 -5.84 -6.28 -6.26
CA SER A 148 -4.78 -7.17 -6.78
C SER A 148 -4.35 -8.26 -5.79
N LEU A 149 -4.78 -8.18 -4.53
CA LEU A 149 -4.43 -9.13 -3.47
C LEU A 149 -5.40 -10.32 -3.38
N ALA A 150 -6.47 -10.35 -4.17
CA ALA A 150 -7.42 -11.45 -4.16
C ALA A 150 -6.71 -12.80 -4.44
N GLY A 151 -6.97 -13.80 -3.60
CA GLY A 151 -6.37 -15.13 -3.66
C GLY A 151 -4.94 -15.23 -3.09
N THR A 152 -4.32 -14.12 -2.69
CA THR A 152 -2.96 -14.13 -2.13
C THR A 152 -2.96 -14.58 -0.66
N ARG A 153 -1.80 -15.07 -0.19
CA ARG A 153 -1.56 -15.39 1.23
C ARG A 153 -1.29 -14.13 2.05
N THR A 154 -2.18 -13.15 1.96
CA THR A 154 -2.14 -11.94 2.80
C THR A 154 -2.85 -12.23 4.12
N GLY A 155 -2.16 -12.05 5.24
CA GLY A 155 -2.74 -12.22 6.57
C GLY A 155 -3.38 -10.94 7.11
N VAL A 156 -4.34 -11.08 8.01
CA VAL A 156 -5.07 -9.99 8.67
C VAL A 156 -5.07 -10.21 10.19
N PHE A 157 -4.42 -9.30 10.91
CA PHE A 157 -4.24 -9.36 12.36
C PHE A 157 -4.83 -8.10 12.98
N THR A 158 -6.02 -8.20 13.56
CA THR A 158 -6.73 -7.05 14.12
C THR A 158 -6.76 -7.10 15.64
N ALA A 159 -6.94 -5.95 16.26
CA ALA A 159 -7.10 -5.81 17.70
C ALA A 159 -8.39 -5.06 18.01
N VAL A 160 -9.20 -5.62 18.91
CA VAL A 160 -10.49 -5.08 19.35
C VAL A 160 -10.77 -5.61 20.75
N CYS A 161 -11.31 -4.78 21.65
CA CYS A 161 -11.54 -5.20 23.05
C CYS A 161 -12.81 -4.62 23.71
N THR A 162 -13.56 -3.76 23.03
CA THR A 162 -14.81 -3.20 23.56
C THR A 162 -16.04 -3.85 22.93
N TYR A 163 -17.09 -4.00 23.73
CA TYR A 163 -18.33 -4.71 23.38
C TYR A 163 -19.56 -3.79 23.43
N ASP A 164 -19.37 -2.47 23.50
CA ASP A 164 -20.44 -1.48 23.69
C ASP A 164 -21.58 -1.64 22.68
N PHE A 165 -21.24 -1.81 21.39
CA PHE A 165 -22.24 -1.97 20.35
C PHE A 165 -22.98 -3.30 20.45
N ALA A 166 -22.29 -4.39 20.73
CA ALA A 166 -22.91 -5.70 20.97
C ALA A 166 -23.91 -5.64 22.14
N LEU A 167 -23.51 -5.07 23.27
CA LEU A 167 -24.38 -4.92 24.45
C LEU A 167 -25.62 -4.06 24.15
N SER A 168 -25.46 -3.00 23.33
CA SER A 168 -26.58 -2.18 22.88
C SER A 168 -27.53 -2.93 21.96
N ARG A 169 -27.02 -3.65 20.95
CA ARG A 169 -27.83 -4.38 19.97
C ARG A 169 -28.59 -5.56 20.57
N PHE A 170 -27.99 -6.32 21.48
CA PHE A 170 -28.65 -7.47 22.11
C PHE A 170 -29.54 -7.12 23.30
N ARG A 171 -29.68 -5.84 23.66
CA ARG A 171 -30.59 -5.40 24.72
C ARG A 171 -32.05 -5.57 24.34
N ASP A 172 -32.40 -5.33 23.06
CA ASP A 172 -33.74 -5.55 22.52
C ASP A 172 -33.79 -6.86 21.74
N VAL A 173 -34.24 -7.92 22.41
CA VAL A 173 -34.32 -9.27 21.82
C VAL A 173 -35.22 -9.31 20.58
N ALA A 174 -36.28 -8.48 20.53
CA ALA A 174 -37.18 -8.43 19.38
C ALA A 174 -36.55 -7.72 18.16
N GLY A 175 -35.52 -6.88 18.40
CA GLY A 175 -34.79 -6.16 17.36
C GLY A 175 -33.58 -6.92 16.77
N ILE A 176 -33.31 -8.15 17.23
CA ILE A 176 -32.22 -8.97 16.70
C ILE A 176 -32.54 -9.40 15.26
N THR A 177 -31.63 -9.11 14.33
CA THR A 177 -31.76 -9.44 12.91
C THR A 177 -30.83 -10.59 12.52
N ALA A 178 -30.88 -11.00 11.25
CA ALA A 178 -29.93 -11.95 10.67
C ALA A 178 -28.47 -11.42 10.67
N HIS A 179 -28.28 -10.10 10.69
CA HIS A 179 -26.96 -9.47 10.65
C HIS A 179 -26.38 -9.19 12.03
N SER A 180 -27.20 -9.16 13.10
CA SER A 180 -26.73 -8.77 14.44
C SER A 180 -25.61 -9.65 14.98
N SER A 181 -25.61 -10.96 14.70
CA SER A 181 -24.53 -11.85 15.17
C SER A 181 -23.19 -11.53 14.50
N ILE A 182 -23.16 -11.38 13.18
CA ILE A 182 -21.92 -11.14 12.44
C ILE A 182 -21.46 -9.67 12.59
N GLY A 183 -22.41 -8.73 12.64
CA GLY A 183 -22.14 -7.31 12.77
C GLY A 183 -21.56 -6.91 14.13
N THR A 184 -21.64 -7.77 15.15
CA THR A 184 -21.12 -7.49 16.50
C THR A 184 -19.97 -8.42 16.92
N ALA A 185 -19.66 -9.45 16.13
CA ALA A 185 -18.58 -10.38 16.44
C ALA A 185 -17.21 -9.71 16.25
N HIS A 186 -16.33 -9.81 17.25
CA HIS A 186 -14.96 -9.30 17.16
C HIS A 186 -14.15 -9.96 16.04
N GLY A 187 -14.25 -11.28 15.90
CA GLY A 187 -13.57 -12.00 14.80
C GLY A 187 -14.01 -11.56 13.39
N ALA A 188 -15.18 -10.94 13.25
CA ALA A 188 -15.62 -10.39 11.98
C ALA A 188 -14.86 -9.10 11.59
N VAL A 189 -14.13 -8.45 12.49
CA VAL A 189 -13.25 -7.32 12.15
C VAL A 189 -12.17 -7.78 11.16
N ALA A 190 -11.42 -8.85 11.48
CA ALA A 190 -10.45 -9.45 10.55
C ALA A 190 -11.13 -10.20 9.39
N GLY A 191 -12.19 -10.95 9.71
CA GLY A 191 -12.89 -11.78 8.74
C GLY A 191 -13.49 -10.98 7.59
N ARG A 192 -14.08 -9.81 7.85
CA ARG A 192 -14.64 -8.95 6.80
C ARG A 192 -13.58 -8.35 5.90
N ILE A 193 -12.45 -7.87 6.46
CA ILE A 193 -11.32 -7.39 5.64
C ILE A 193 -10.85 -8.50 4.70
N SER A 194 -10.70 -9.72 5.23
CA SER A 194 -10.26 -10.88 4.45
C SER A 194 -11.27 -11.24 3.36
N TYR A 195 -12.56 -11.27 3.70
CA TYR A 195 -13.64 -11.57 2.77
C TYR A 195 -13.76 -10.53 1.65
N THR A 196 -13.80 -9.25 2.00
CA THR A 196 -13.99 -8.14 1.06
C THR A 196 -12.83 -8.02 0.07
N LEU A 197 -11.60 -8.27 0.51
CA LEU A 197 -10.40 -8.21 -0.33
C LEU A 197 -10.00 -9.57 -0.93
N GLY A 198 -10.73 -10.65 -0.63
CA GLY A 198 -10.44 -12.01 -1.11
C GLY A 198 -9.12 -12.59 -0.59
N LEU A 199 -8.69 -12.25 0.63
CA LEU A 199 -7.40 -12.66 1.20
C LEU A 199 -7.46 -14.08 1.78
N ALA A 200 -6.41 -14.87 1.53
CA ALA A 200 -6.34 -16.28 1.90
C ALA A 200 -5.27 -16.61 2.95
N GLY A 201 -4.69 -15.62 3.63
CA GLY A 201 -3.75 -15.82 4.75
C GLY A 201 -4.45 -15.95 6.11
N PRO A 202 -3.67 -16.06 7.21
CA PRO A 202 -4.21 -16.09 8.57
C PRO A 202 -5.09 -14.87 8.86
N SER A 203 -6.26 -15.06 9.48
CA SER A 203 -7.20 -13.99 9.78
C SER A 203 -7.72 -14.11 11.21
N LEU A 204 -7.33 -13.18 12.08
CA LEU A 204 -7.71 -13.22 13.49
C LEU A 204 -7.84 -11.83 14.14
N SER A 205 -8.62 -11.81 15.21
CA SER A 205 -8.78 -10.67 16.10
C SER A 205 -8.25 -11.00 17.49
N VAL A 206 -7.45 -10.11 18.06
CA VAL A 206 -6.72 -10.28 19.33
C VAL A 206 -7.30 -9.36 20.39
N ASP A 207 -7.55 -9.91 21.58
CA ASP A 207 -7.90 -9.15 22.78
C ASP A 207 -6.94 -9.48 23.93
N THR A 208 -5.98 -8.59 24.14
CA THR A 208 -5.13 -8.52 25.34
C THR A 208 -5.28 -7.13 26.00
N ALA A 209 -6.49 -6.56 25.93
CA ALA A 209 -6.82 -5.22 26.40
C ALA A 209 -5.95 -4.10 25.76
N CYS A 210 -5.23 -3.32 26.57
CA CYS A 210 -4.48 -2.16 26.09
C CYS A 210 -3.24 -2.52 25.26
N SER A 211 -2.80 -3.79 25.29
CA SER A 211 -1.67 -4.29 24.49
C SER A 211 -2.09 -4.95 23.18
N SER A 212 -3.40 -5.10 22.91
CA SER A 212 -3.94 -5.90 21.81
C SER A 212 -3.28 -5.65 20.47
N SER A 213 -3.14 -4.39 20.03
CA SER A 213 -2.60 -4.11 18.70
C SER A 213 -1.10 -4.40 18.56
N LEU A 214 -0.30 -4.20 19.62
CA LEU A 214 1.12 -4.59 19.55
C LEU A 214 1.29 -6.11 19.63
N VAL A 215 0.39 -6.82 20.31
CA VAL A 215 0.36 -8.29 20.27
C VAL A 215 -0.07 -8.79 18.88
N ALA A 216 -1.07 -8.17 18.24
CA ALA A 216 -1.45 -8.47 16.86
C ALA A 216 -0.27 -8.25 15.89
N LEU A 217 0.48 -7.15 16.08
CA LEU A 217 1.72 -6.87 15.34
C LEU A 217 2.80 -7.94 15.57
N HIS A 218 3.00 -8.36 16.83
CA HIS A 218 3.94 -9.44 17.16
C HIS A 218 3.59 -10.73 16.41
N LEU A 219 2.31 -11.12 16.41
CA LEU A 219 1.82 -12.32 15.71
C LEU A 219 1.97 -12.20 14.19
N ALA A 220 1.70 -11.03 13.61
CA ALA A 220 1.91 -10.79 12.18
C ALA A 220 3.38 -10.90 11.78
N CYS A 221 4.29 -10.32 12.57
CA CYS A 221 5.73 -10.43 12.36
C CYS A 221 6.20 -11.90 12.42
N ARG A 222 5.64 -12.70 13.34
CA ARG A 222 5.90 -14.15 13.41
C ARG A 222 5.39 -14.87 12.16
N SER A 223 4.12 -14.66 11.79
CA SER A 223 3.50 -15.25 10.60
C SER A 223 4.28 -14.95 9.30
N LEU A 224 4.80 -13.72 9.17
CA LEU A 224 5.67 -13.35 8.04
C LEU A 224 7.02 -14.08 8.08
N ARG A 225 7.65 -14.19 9.25
CA ARG A 225 8.94 -14.91 9.40
C ARG A 225 8.81 -16.41 9.18
N ASP A 226 7.68 -16.98 9.59
CA ASP A 226 7.38 -18.40 9.47
C ASP A 226 6.83 -18.77 8.08
N GLY A 227 6.56 -17.78 7.22
CA GLY A 227 6.10 -17.98 5.84
C GLY A 227 4.63 -18.39 5.71
N GLU A 228 3.83 -18.20 6.77
CA GLU A 228 2.38 -18.40 6.79
C GLU A 228 1.66 -17.34 5.93
N CYS A 229 2.26 -16.15 5.80
CA CYS A 229 1.83 -15.11 4.87
C CYS A 229 3.03 -14.40 4.20
N ASP A 230 2.76 -13.71 3.09
CA ASP A 230 3.75 -12.91 2.34
C ASP A 230 3.57 -11.40 2.50
N LEU A 231 2.39 -11.02 2.98
CA LEU A 231 1.96 -9.66 3.29
C LEU A 231 1.06 -9.76 4.53
N ALA A 232 1.13 -8.81 5.44
CA ALA A 232 0.22 -8.76 6.59
C ALA A 232 -0.38 -7.37 6.78
N LEU A 233 -1.71 -7.32 6.90
CA LEU A 233 -2.44 -6.17 7.41
C LEU A 233 -2.56 -6.30 8.92
N VAL A 234 -2.11 -5.28 9.64
CA VAL A 234 -2.21 -5.25 11.09
C VAL A 234 -2.89 -3.96 11.51
N GLY A 235 -3.88 -4.07 12.41
CA GLY A 235 -4.54 -2.88 12.92
C GLY A 235 -5.15 -3.05 14.29
N GLY A 236 -5.49 -1.94 14.91
CA GLY A 236 -6.23 -1.88 16.15
C GLY A 236 -7.33 -0.86 16.06
N VAL A 237 -8.51 -1.19 16.60
CA VAL A 237 -9.69 -0.34 16.55
C VAL A 237 -10.36 -0.29 17.92
N ASN A 238 -10.91 0.88 18.25
CA ASN A 238 -11.78 1.10 19.39
C ASN A 238 -12.85 2.15 19.06
N ALA A 239 -14.09 1.90 19.45
CA ALA A 239 -15.20 2.84 19.30
C ALA A 239 -16.10 2.83 20.54
N LEU A 240 -16.67 3.98 20.90
CA LEU A 240 -17.50 4.16 22.09
C LEU A 240 -18.91 4.60 21.68
N VAL A 241 -19.84 3.64 21.65
CA VAL A 241 -21.24 3.91 21.27
C VAL A 241 -22.16 4.09 22.48
N SER A 242 -21.62 3.97 23.71
CA SER A 242 -22.39 4.08 24.95
C SER A 242 -21.52 4.58 26.11
N PRO A 243 -22.11 5.09 27.21
CA PRO A 243 -21.36 5.49 28.40
C PRO A 243 -20.83 4.30 29.22
N SER A 244 -21.17 3.05 28.86
CA SER A 244 -20.98 1.86 29.70
C SER A 244 -19.51 1.63 30.05
N THR A 245 -18.61 1.74 29.07
CA THR A 245 -17.17 1.57 29.28
C THR A 245 -16.61 2.66 30.21
N SER A 246 -17.01 3.92 30.02
CA SER A 246 -16.62 5.03 30.90
C SER A 246 -17.14 4.86 32.33
N ILE A 247 -18.38 4.39 32.50
CA ILE A 247 -18.97 4.07 33.81
C ILE A 247 -18.19 2.94 34.48
N ALA A 248 -17.88 1.87 33.76
CA ALA A 248 -17.18 0.71 34.29
C ALA A 248 -15.78 1.07 34.80
N PHE A 249 -15.00 1.83 34.02
CA PHE A 249 -13.67 2.28 34.45
C PHE A 249 -13.71 3.38 35.52
N SER A 250 -14.80 4.14 35.63
CA SER A 250 -14.97 5.11 36.72
C SER A 250 -15.24 4.45 38.08
N GLN A 251 -15.75 3.21 38.12
CA GLN A 251 -16.01 2.52 39.39
C GLN A 251 -14.74 2.30 40.24
N PRO A 252 -13.64 1.73 39.69
CA PRO A 252 -12.37 1.63 40.41
C PRO A 252 -11.53 2.91 40.38
N GLY A 253 -12.04 4.01 39.80
CA GLY A 253 -11.29 5.26 39.64
C GLY A 253 -10.15 5.19 38.61
N MET A 254 -10.34 4.45 37.52
CA MET A 254 -9.36 4.30 36.43
C MET A 254 -9.48 5.37 35.33
N VAL A 255 -10.28 6.42 35.53
CA VAL A 255 -10.48 7.50 34.56
C VAL A 255 -10.10 8.82 35.19
N SER A 256 -9.47 9.69 34.40
CA SER A 256 -9.11 11.06 34.81
C SER A 256 -10.30 11.83 35.35
N ARG A 257 -10.10 12.54 36.46
CA ARG A 257 -11.07 13.48 37.04
C ARG A 257 -10.93 14.85 36.39
N SER A 258 -9.71 15.22 36.06
CA SER A 258 -9.36 16.45 35.36
C SER A 258 -9.76 16.44 33.88
N SER A 259 -10.23 15.29 33.36
CA SER A 259 -10.63 15.11 31.95
C SER A 259 -9.50 15.37 30.96
N GLU A 260 -8.25 15.17 31.39
CA GLU A 260 -7.04 15.28 30.59
C GLU A 260 -6.13 14.09 30.87
N SER A 261 -5.49 13.55 29.84
CA SER A 261 -4.41 12.57 30.03
C SER A 261 -3.10 13.34 30.17
N ARG A 262 -2.43 13.24 31.31
CA ARG A 262 -1.16 13.95 31.59
C ARG A 262 -0.04 12.97 31.92
N PRO A 263 0.51 12.25 30.93
CA PRO A 263 1.56 11.26 31.17
C PRO A 263 2.75 11.88 31.91
N PHE A 264 3.21 11.20 32.96
CA PHE A 264 4.38 11.55 33.77
C PHE A 264 4.29 12.84 34.60
N ASP A 265 3.22 13.63 34.48
CA ASP A 265 3.09 14.90 35.19
C ASP A 265 2.70 14.67 36.67
N GLU A 266 3.11 15.57 37.57
CA GLU A 266 2.71 15.51 38.98
C GLU A 266 1.19 15.58 39.19
N ARG A 267 0.46 16.16 38.21
CA ARG A 267 -1.01 16.31 38.23
C ARG A 267 -1.74 15.15 37.54
N ALA A 268 -1.01 14.11 37.13
CA ALA A 268 -1.60 12.91 36.55
C ALA A 268 -2.64 12.31 37.52
N ASP A 269 -3.84 11.99 37.03
CA ASP A 269 -4.94 11.46 37.86
C ASP A 269 -5.73 10.33 37.18
N GLY A 270 -5.21 9.80 36.08
CA GLY A 270 -5.79 8.74 35.26
C GLY A 270 -5.83 9.10 33.77
N PRO A 271 -6.18 8.14 32.91
CA PRO A 271 -6.36 8.37 31.48
C PRO A 271 -7.74 8.96 31.14
N VAL A 272 -7.79 9.67 30.02
CA VAL A 272 -9.02 9.91 29.26
C VAL A 272 -9.18 8.78 28.25
N ILE A 273 -10.35 8.15 28.18
CA ILE A 273 -10.63 7.07 27.23
C ILE A 273 -10.84 7.68 25.83
N GLY A 274 -10.38 6.99 24.78
CA GLY A 274 -10.56 7.46 23.41
C GLY A 274 -10.93 6.38 22.41
N GLU A 275 -11.47 6.81 21.28
CA GLU A 275 -11.77 6.06 20.07
C GLU A 275 -10.62 6.19 19.08
N GLY A 276 -10.46 5.21 18.21
CA GLY A 276 -9.50 5.34 17.13
C GLY A 276 -9.29 4.06 16.36
N CYS A 277 -8.75 4.20 15.16
CA CYS A 277 -8.37 3.08 14.31
C CYS A 277 -7.03 3.38 13.65
N GLY A 278 -6.10 2.43 13.70
CA GLY A 278 -4.81 2.53 13.01
C GLY A 278 -4.46 1.20 12.36
N PHE A 279 -3.93 1.26 11.14
CA PHE A 279 -3.51 0.11 10.36
C PHE A 279 -2.10 0.32 9.78
N VAL A 280 -1.36 -0.78 9.63
CA VAL A 280 -0.09 -0.86 8.93
C VAL A 280 -0.06 -2.06 7.99
N VAL A 281 0.71 -1.93 6.91
CA VAL A 281 1.02 -3.02 5.97
C VAL A 281 2.45 -3.48 6.20
N LEU A 282 2.63 -4.78 6.42
CA LEU A 282 3.92 -5.39 6.73
C LEU A 282 4.36 -6.40 5.66
N GLN A 283 5.66 -6.43 5.40
CA GLN A 283 6.33 -7.48 4.63
C GLN A 283 7.71 -7.78 5.21
N ARG A 284 8.29 -8.92 4.84
CA ARG A 284 9.73 -9.13 5.03
C ARG A 284 10.49 -8.07 4.23
N SER A 285 11.54 -7.48 4.79
CA SER A 285 12.27 -6.37 4.14
C SER A 285 12.73 -6.72 2.71
N ALA A 286 13.23 -7.94 2.51
CA ALA A 286 13.65 -8.44 1.19
C ALA A 286 12.50 -8.51 0.18
N ASP A 287 11.26 -8.79 0.61
CA ASP A 287 10.10 -8.78 -0.27
C ASP A 287 9.68 -7.35 -0.62
N ALA A 288 9.75 -6.42 0.34
CA ALA A 288 9.47 -5.01 0.08
C ALA A 288 10.46 -4.40 -0.92
N GLU A 289 11.75 -4.75 -0.80
CA GLU A 289 12.79 -4.36 -1.77
C GLU A 289 12.55 -4.96 -3.16
N ARG A 290 12.27 -6.28 -3.23
CA ARG A 290 11.95 -6.96 -4.50
C ARG A 290 10.74 -6.34 -5.19
N ASP A 291 9.73 -5.97 -4.43
CA ASP A 291 8.50 -5.38 -4.93
C ASP A 291 8.63 -3.86 -5.17
N GLU A 292 9.83 -3.27 -4.99
CA GLU A 292 10.14 -1.84 -5.16
C GLU A 292 9.21 -0.92 -4.34
N ARG A 293 8.88 -1.34 -3.11
CA ARG A 293 7.95 -0.63 -2.23
C ARG A 293 8.65 0.42 -1.38
N ARG A 294 7.91 1.47 -1.03
CA ARG A 294 8.35 2.45 -0.03
C ARG A 294 8.42 1.76 1.34
N VAL A 295 9.56 1.82 2.00
CA VAL A 295 9.72 1.40 3.40
C VAL A 295 9.59 2.63 4.29
N ARG A 296 8.59 2.64 5.17
CA ARG A 296 8.32 3.70 6.16
C ARG A 296 9.20 3.54 7.41
N GLY A 297 9.48 2.30 7.77
CA GLY A 297 10.33 1.91 8.90
C GLY A 297 10.46 0.38 9.00
N LEU A 298 11.28 -0.08 9.93
CA LEU A 298 11.61 -1.50 10.12
C LEU A 298 11.26 -1.95 11.53
N ILE A 299 10.43 -2.97 11.69
CA ILE A 299 10.29 -3.69 12.96
C ILE A 299 11.44 -4.68 13.08
N LEU A 300 12.36 -4.41 14.00
CA LEU A 300 13.55 -5.24 14.24
C LEU A 300 13.20 -6.43 15.13
N GLY A 301 12.50 -6.16 16.23
CA GLY A 301 12.15 -7.16 17.24
C GLY A 301 10.88 -6.81 18.00
N SER A 302 10.30 -7.82 18.64
CA SER A 302 9.16 -7.64 19.55
C SER A 302 9.11 -8.78 20.54
N ALA A 303 8.58 -8.51 21.73
CA ALA A 303 8.37 -9.51 22.77
C ALA A 303 7.05 -9.29 23.50
N VAL A 304 6.46 -10.39 23.96
CA VAL A 304 5.22 -10.42 24.74
C VAL A 304 5.45 -11.27 25.98
N ASN A 305 5.02 -10.79 27.14
CA ASN A 305 5.00 -11.57 28.38
C ASN A 305 3.76 -11.27 29.24
N HIS A 306 3.74 -11.77 30.47
CA HIS A 306 2.69 -11.47 31.45
C HIS A 306 3.28 -11.06 32.80
N ASN A 307 2.57 -10.19 33.53
CA ASN A 307 2.91 -9.76 34.89
C ASN A 307 3.01 -10.89 35.93
N GLY A 308 2.59 -12.11 35.60
CA GLY A 308 2.46 -13.21 36.57
C GLY A 308 1.52 -12.88 37.73
N ARG A 309 1.92 -13.24 38.96
CA ARG A 309 1.16 -12.94 40.18
C ARG A 309 1.62 -11.62 40.79
N THR A 310 0.77 -10.60 40.74
CA THR A 310 0.94 -9.31 41.42
C THR A 310 -0.13 -9.13 42.51
N ALA A 311 -0.17 -7.97 43.18
CA ALA A 311 -1.11 -7.70 44.28
C ALA A 311 -2.59 -7.76 43.88
N SER A 312 -2.90 -7.46 42.62
CA SER A 312 -4.21 -7.66 42.01
C SER A 312 -4.04 -7.91 40.52
N LEU A 313 -5.05 -8.46 39.83
CA LEU A 313 -4.97 -8.71 38.39
C LEU A 313 -4.54 -7.47 37.59
N THR A 314 -4.94 -6.28 38.05
CA THR A 314 -4.70 -5.01 37.37
C THR A 314 -3.45 -4.28 37.85
N THR A 315 -2.70 -4.85 38.80
CA THR A 315 -1.46 -4.27 39.29
C THR A 315 -0.32 -4.57 38.30
N PRO A 316 0.37 -3.55 37.74
CA PRO A 316 1.51 -3.74 36.86
C PRO A 316 2.72 -4.36 37.57
N SER A 317 3.74 -4.77 36.82
CA SER A 317 5.00 -5.34 37.36
C SER A 317 6.21 -4.70 36.67
N VAL A 318 7.04 -3.99 37.44
CA VAL A 318 8.28 -3.36 36.97
C VAL A 318 9.21 -4.41 36.35
N ASP A 319 9.38 -5.56 37.00
CA ASP A 319 10.25 -6.62 36.52
C ASP A 319 9.73 -7.24 35.21
N ALA A 320 8.41 -7.46 35.10
CA ALA A 320 7.83 -8.01 33.87
C ALA A 320 7.94 -7.03 32.70
N GLN A 321 7.74 -5.72 32.94
CA GLN A 321 7.95 -4.69 31.93
C GLN A 321 9.41 -4.63 31.50
N ARG A 322 10.36 -4.62 32.45
CA ARG A 322 11.80 -4.64 32.19
C ARG A 322 12.20 -5.86 31.35
N GLN A 323 11.72 -7.05 31.71
CA GLN A 323 11.98 -8.29 30.96
C GLN A 323 11.40 -8.25 29.55
N THR A 324 10.22 -7.66 29.35
CA THR A 324 9.62 -7.54 28.02
C THR A 324 10.47 -6.64 27.12
N VAL A 325 10.91 -5.49 27.63
CA VAL A 325 11.77 -4.56 26.89
C VAL A 325 13.10 -5.25 26.56
N ALA A 326 13.74 -5.90 27.55
CA ALA A 326 14.99 -6.63 27.32
C ALA A 326 14.86 -7.74 26.27
N ALA A 327 13.78 -8.53 26.32
CA ALA A 327 13.54 -9.59 25.36
C ALA A 327 13.27 -9.05 23.94
N ALA A 328 12.61 -7.89 23.82
CA ALA A 328 12.38 -7.25 22.53
C ALA A 328 13.68 -6.70 21.92
N LEU A 329 14.57 -6.13 22.75
CA LEU A 329 15.91 -5.70 22.36
C LEU A 329 16.79 -6.88 21.93
N GLU A 330 16.76 -7.99 22.68
CA GLU A 330 17.45 -9.24 22.30
C GLU A 330 16.92 -9.79 20.97
N ALA A 331 15.59 -9.81 20.78
CA ALA A 331 14.98 -10.24 19.53
C ALA A 331 15.32 -9.32 18.35
N ALA A 332 15.65 -8.06 18.61
CA ALA A 332 16.07 -7.07 17.63
C ALA A 332 17.58 -7.09 17.35
N ASP A 333 18.38 -7.80 18.16
CA ASP A 333 19.85 -7.71 18.18
C ASP A 333 20.35 -6.26 18.39
N VAL A 334 19.67 -5.54 19.30
CA VAL A 334 19.91 -4.11 19.60
C VAL A 334 20.32 -3.96 21.07
N SER A 335 21.37 -3.20 21.34
CA SER A 335 21.74 -2.88 22.72
C SER A 335 20.78 -1.87 23.33
N ALA A 336 20.57 -1.97 24.64
CA ALA A 336 19.85 -0.95 25.38
C ALA A 336 20.47 0.45 25.21
N ALA A 337 21.75 0.58 24.86
CA ALA A 337 22.44 1.87 24.61
C ALA A 337 22.13 2.49 23.23
N ASP A 338 21.72 1.67 22.26
CA ASP A 338 21.45 2.09 20.88
C ASP A 338 20.02 2.68 20.74
N LEU A 339 19.16 2.46 21.74
CA LEU A 339 17.79 2.94 21.76
C LEU A 339 17.74 4.46 22.00
N ASP A 340 17.23 5.24 21.06
CA ASP A 340 17.17 6.70 21.20
C ASP A 340 15.92 7.16 21.96
N TYR A 341 14.80 6.51 21.70
CA TYR A 341 13.47 6.95 22.16
C TYR A 341 12.57 5.78 22.52
N VAL A 342 11.72 5.95 23.52
CA VAL A 342 10.58 5.06 23.78
C VAL A 342 9.28 5.87 23.78
N GLU A 343 8.33 5.40 22.96
CA GLU A 343 6.92 5.77 23.09
C GLU A 343 6.28 4.86 24.13
N ALA A 344 5.99 5.42 25.29
CA ALA A 344 5.57 4.69 26.48
C ALA A 344 4.10 4.24 26.43
N HIS A 345 3.76 3.26 27.25
CA HIS A 345 2.37 2.98 27.58
C HIS A 345 1.74 4.12 28.39
N ALA A 346 2.53 4.85 29.19
CA ALA A 346 2.13 5.91 30.10
C ALA A 346 0.92 6.71 29.63
N SER A 347 -0.11 6.68 30.47
CA SER A 347 -1.43 7.21 30.17
C SER A 347 -1.88 8.28 31.15
N GLY A 348 -0.98 8.72 32.04
CA GLY A 348 -1.30 9.63 33.14
C GLY A 348 -1.79 8.87 34.37
N THR A 349 -1.40 7.61 34.55
CA THR A 349 -1.76 6.83 35.75
C THR A 349 -0.67 6.99 36.79
N PRO A 350 -0.91 7.59 37.97
CA PRO A 350 0.17 7.99 38.89
C PRO A 350 1.20 6.90 39.21
N TYR A 351 0.73 5.72 39.61
CA TYR A 351 1.63 4.60 39.93
C TYR A 351 2.12 3.86 38.69
N GLY A 352 1.29 3.75 37.65
CA GLY A 352 1.66 3.06 36.41
C GLY A 352 2.79 3.75 35.67
N ASP A 353 2.70 5.08 35.56
CA ASP A 353 3.72 5.91 34.90
C ASP A 353 5.07 5.82 35.66
N ILE A 354 5.05 5.84 37.00
CA ILE A 354 6.27 5.67 37.82
C ILE A 354 6.94 4.31 37.58
N MET A 355 6.14 3.24 37.62
CA MET A 355 6.64 1.88 37.46
C MET A 355 7.22 1.63 36.06
N GLU A 356 6.64 2.25 35.03
CA GLU A 356 7.17 2.16 33.67
C GLU A 356 8.52 2.87 33.53
N VAL A 357 8.69 4.06 34.12
CA VAL A 357 10.00 4.74 34.14
C VAL A 357 11.02 3.95 34.95
N GLU A 358 10.64 3.35 36.07
CA GLU A 358 11.52 2.49 36.88
C GLU A 358 11.99 1.23 36.11
N ALA A 359 11.09 0.64 35.31
CA ALA A 359 11.43 -0.51 34.48
C ALA A 359 12.50 -0.15 33.44
N LEU A 360 12.32 0.98 32.76
CA LEU A 360 13.26 1.50 31.74
C LEU A 360 14.59 1.96 32.36
N ALA A 361 14.54 2.71 33.47
CA ALA A 361 15.73 3.18 34.19
C ALA A 361 16.65 2.01 34.59
N GLY A 362 16.08 0.87 34.96
CA GLY A 362 16.84 -0.35 35.26
C GLY A 362 17.58 -0.98 34.07
N LEU A 363 17.31 -0.55 32.84
CA LEU A 363 18.01 -0.98 31.61
C LEU A 363 19.00 0.08 31.10
N THR A 364 18.87 1.32 31.55
CA THR A 364 19.56 2.49 30.97
C THR A 364 20.60 3.13 31.88
N ALA A 365 20.87 2.55 33.05
CA ALA A 365 21.73 3.14 34.09
C ALA A 365 23.17 3.44 33.61
N ASP A 366 23.73 2.60 32.73
CA ASP A 366 25.13 2.70 32.28
C ASP A 366 25.28 3.40 30.90
N ARG A 367 24.32 4.22 30.49
CA ARG A 367 24.33 4.89 29.18
C ARG A 367 25.06 6.23 29.19
N ASP A 368 25.82 6.49 28.12
CA ASP A 368 26.47 7.79 27.89
C ASP A 368 25.50 8.90 27.47
N ARG A 369 24.36 8.53 26.86
CA ARG A 369 23.29 9.44 26.44
C ARG A 369 21.95 9.00 27.04
N PRO A 370 21.09 9.95 27.47
CA PRO A 370 19.79 9.60 28.02
C PRO A 370 18.92 8.91 26.97
N LEU A 371 18.07 7.98 27.42
CA LEU A 371 16.95 7.47 26.63
C LEU A 371 15.81 8.49 26.69
N PHE A 372 15.36 8.98 25.55
CA PHE A 372 14.20 9.87 25.51
C PHE A 372 12.91 9.08 25.72
N LEU A 373 11.97 9.66 26.46
CA LEU A 373 10.69 9.03 26.77
C LEU A 373 9.53 9.99 26.58
N GLY A 374 8.45 9.53 25.94
CA GLY A 374 7.23 10.32 25.83
C GLY A 374 5.98 9.47 25.61
N SER A 375 4.84 10.13 25.43
CA SER A 375 3.57 9.46 25.16
C SER A 375 2.65 10.34 24.30
N CYS A 376 1.95 9.73 23.34
CA CYS A 376 0.94 10.36 22.50
C CYS A 376 -0.42 10.53 23.20
N LYS A 377 -0.62 9.90 24.35
CA LYS A 377 -1.96 9.79 24.98
C LYS A 377 -2.49 11.12 25.50
N GLY A 378 -1.64 12.13 25.71
CA GLY A 378 -2.10 13.51 25.95
C GLY A 378 -2.86 14.12 24.76
N HIS A 379 -2.47 13.78 23.54
CA HIS A 379 -3.11 14.28 22.32
C HIS A 379 -4.42 13.56 22.03
N VAL A 380 -4.41 12.22 22.07
CA VAL A 380 -5.53 11.40 21.55
C VAL A 380 -6.31 10.65 22.64
N GLY A 381 -5.87 10.70 23.90
CA GLY A 381 -6.39 9.84 24.96
C GLY A 381 -5.88 8.40 24.87
N HIS A 382 -6.41 7.52 25.71
CA HIS A 382 -6.11 6.10 25.70
C HIS A 382 -7.08 5.37 24.76
N LEU A 383 -6.58 5.02 23.57
CA LEU A 383 -7.37 4.40 22.49
C LEU A 383 -7.63 2.88 22.65
N GLN A 384 -7.57 2.38 23.89
CA GLN A 384 -7.71 0.96 24.24
C GLN A 384 -6.93 0.03 23.27
N ALA A 385 -7.62 -0.86 22.54
CA ALA A 385 -7.04 -1.80 21.59
C ALA A 385 -6.23 -1.12 20.47
N ALA A 386 -6.53 0.13 20.09
CA ALA A 386 -5.83 0.88 19.06
C ALA A 386 -4.61 1.67 19.57
N GLY A 387 -4.41 1.74 20.90
CA GLY A 387 -3.39 2.60 21.51
C GLY A 387 -1.95 2.26 21.08
N GLY A 388 -1.66 0.98 20.87
CA GLY A 388 -0.36 0.55 20.36
C GLY A 388 -0.12 0.95 18.90
N MET A 389 -1.16 1.00 18.06
CA MET A 389 -1.02 1.49 16.68
C MET A 389 -0.78 3.00 16.65
N ALA A 390 -1.44 3.78 17.50
CA ALA A 390 -1.14 5.22 17.63
C ALA A 390 0.33 5.45 18.02
N ALA A 391 0.83 4.67 18.97
CA ALA A 391 2.25 4.69 19.36
C ALA A 391 3.20 4.35 18.19
N LEU A 392 2.94 3.26 17.46
CA LEU A 392 3.75 2.87 16.29
C LEU A 392 3.73 3.95 15.19
N LEU A 393 2.54 4.47 14.86
CA LEU A 393 2.41 5.51 13.83
C LEU A 393 3.13 6.79 14.22
N LYS A 394 3.08 7.20 15.49
CA LYS A 394 3.89 8.32 15.99
C LYS A 394 5.38 8.06 15.77
N LEU A 395 5.89 6.87 16.10
CA LEU A 395 7.31 6.55 15.88
C LEU A 395 7.71 6.66 14.41
N LEU A 396 6.93 6.08 13.50
CA LEU A 396 7.21 6.10 12.06
C LEU A 396 7.21 7.53 11.53
N LEU A 397 6.19 8.34 11.88
CA LEU A 397 6.11 9.74 11.46
C LEU A 397 7.25 10.57 12.06
N SER A 398 7.60 10.36 13.33
CA SER A 398 8.75 11.01 13.97
C SER A 398 10.08 10.68 13.28
N MET A 399 10.27 9.44 12.85
CA MET A 399 11.45 9.02 12.10
C MET A 399 11.50 9.65 10.70
N GLU A 400 10.37 9.71 10.00
CA GLU A 400 10.26 10.33 8.67
C GLU A 400 10.54 11.83 8.71
N HIS A 401 9.98 12.53 9.70
CA HIS A 401 10.20 13.96 9.89
C HIS A 401 11.49 14.29 10.64
N GLY A 402 12.22 13.28 11.14
CA GLY A 402 13.45 13.48 11.91
C GLY A 402 13.24 14.34 13.17
N ARG A 403 12.10 14.17 13.86
CA ARG A 403 11.72 15.00 15.01
C ARG A 403 10.90 14.22 16.03
N ILE A 404 11.21 14.37 17.32
CA ILE A 404 10.45 13.82 18.44
C ILE A 404 9.51 14.92 18.98
N PRO A 405 8.18 14.75 18.90
CA PRO A 405 7.23 15.71 19.46
C PRO A 405 7.22 15.72 20.99
N ALA A 406 6.78 16.83 21.57
CA ALA A 406 6.63 16.97 23.01
C ALA A 406 5.55 16.02 23.57
N THR A 407 5.69 15.63 24.83
CA THR A 407 4.63 14.94 25.57
C THR A 407 3.62 15.97 26.07
N LEU A 408 2.45 16.02 25.43
CA LEU A 408 1.40 16.95 25.81
C LEU A 408 0.89 16.66 27.23
N GLY A 409 0.70 17.73 28.01
CA GLY A 409 0.24 17.65 29.40
C GLY A 409 1.35 17.54 30.45
N LEU A 410 2.62 17.40 30.03
CA LEU A 410 3.78 17.34 30.93
C LEU A 410 4.39 18.73 31.14
N GLU A 411 4.07 19.36 32.27
CA GLU A 411 4.65 20.63 32.73
C GLU A 411 5.69 20.41 33.83
N ARG A 412 5.37 19.57 34.82
CA ARG A 412 6.25 19.23 35.94
C ARG A 412 6.27 17.72 36.13
N PRO A 413 7.43 17.06 35.98
CA PRO A 413 7.55 15.63 36.23
C PRO A 413 7.09 15.26 37.63
N ASN A 414 6.38 14.14 37.76
CA ASN A 414 5.96 13.61 39.04
C ASN A 414 7.20 13.33 39.94
N PRO A 415 7.24 13.85 41.18
CA PRO A 415 8.40 13.71 42.07
C PRO A 415 8.69 12.27 42.50
N GLY A 416 7.74 11.34 42.30
CA GLY A 416 7.95 9.91 42.52
C GLY A 416 8.70 9.20 41.38
N LEU A 417 8.93 9.87 40.25
CA LEU A 417 9.70 9.30 39.15
C LEU A 417 11.18 9.17 39.52
N PRO A 418 11.88 8.15 38.99
CA PRO A 418 13.34 8.11 39.05
C PRO A 418 13.95 9.43 38.55
N PRO A 419 15.01 9.93 39.20
CA PRO A 419 15.64 11.18 38.80
C PRO A 419 16.24 11.05 37.40
N ALA A 420 16.33 12.14 36.63
CA ALA A 420 16.83 12.12 35.25
C ALA A 420 18.26 11.53 35.12
N GLN A 421 19.05 11.58 36.20
CA GLN A 421 20.36 10.93 36.29
C GLN A 421 20.29 9.38 36.19
N ALA A 422 19.10 8.78 36.21
CA ALA A 422 18.87 7.35 35.98
C ALA A 422 18.88 6.94 34.50
N GLY A 423 19.30 7.84 33.60
CA GLY A 423 19.49 7.55 32.17
C GLY A 423 18.22 7.67 31.32
N VAL A 424 17.12 8.22 31.87
CA VAL A 424 15.86 8.46 31.16
C VAL A 424 15.50 9.94 31.22
N GLU A 425 15.21 10.55 30.07
CA GLU A 425 14.84 11.96 29.94
C GLU A 425 13.45 12.09 29.29
N LEU A 426 12.52 12.74 29.99
CA LEU A 426 11.17 12.98 29.48
C LEU A 426 11.17 14.09 28.42
N VAL A 427 10.47 13.86 27.31
CA VAL A 427 10.38 14.82 26.22
C VAL A 427 9.31 15.88 26.53
N THR A 428 9.72 16.98 27.16
CA THR A 428 8.85 18.13 27.52
C THR A 428 8.72 19.17 26.41
N ALA A 429 9.68 19.21 25.48
CA ALA A 429 9.68 20.08 24.32
C ALA A 429 10.04 19.27 23.07
N ALA A 430 9.55 19.68 21.90
CA ALA A 430 9.88 19.00 20.65
C ALA A 430 11.37 19.12 20.34
N ARG A 431 11.99 18.05 19.82
CA ARG A 431 13.44 17.98 19.57
C ARG A 431 13.74 17.40 18.21
N ASP A 432 14.80 17.91 17.59
CA ASP A 432 15.34 17.30 16.39
C ASP A 432 15.90 15.92 16.70
N TRP A 433 15.67 14.98 15.78
CA TRP A 433 16.20 13.63 15.82
C TRP A 433 17.01 13.43 14.55
N PRO A 434 18.22 13.99 14.45
CA PRO A 434 19.02 13.91 13.23
C PRO A 434 19.45 12.47 12.93
N SER A 435 19.65 12.17 11.65
CA SER A 435 19.95 10.82 11.15
C SER A 435 21.39 10.34 11.38
N GLY A 436 22.27 11.18 11.96
CA GLY A 436 23.62 10.83 12.43
C GLY A 436 24.47 9.94 11.50
N THR A 437 25.47 9.27 12.08
CA THR A 437 26.17 8.11 11.47
C THR A 437 25.49 6.79 11.84
N GLU A 438 24.53 6.82 12.77
CA GLU A 438 23.81 5.68 13.32
C GLU A 438 22.33 5.77 12.97
N ARG A 439 21.73 4.61 12.66
CA ARG A 439 20.29 4.53 12.35
C ARG A 439 19.48 4.90 13.59
N ARG A 440 18.41 5.70 13.40
CA ARG A 440 17.46 6.02 14.49
C ARG A 440 16.75 4.74 14.94
N ILE A 441 16.80 4.43 16.23
CA ILE A 441 16.16 3.24 16.81
C ILE A 441 15.29 3.66 17.99
N ALA A 442 14.06 3.16 18.03
CA ALA A 442 13.12 3.46 19.11
C ALA A 442 12.25 2.28 19.49
N GLY A 443 11.66 2.35 20.68
CA GLY A 443 10.76 1.33 21.21
C GLY A 443 9.34 1.84 21.38
N ALA A 444 8.36 0.94 21.33
CA ALA A 444 6.98 1.25 21.73
C ALA A 444 6.48 0.22 22.76
N SER A 445 5.92 0.70 23.86
CA SER A 445 5.38 -0.12 24.94
C SER A 445 3.85 -0.10 24.98
N ALA A 446 3.24 -1.26 25.18
CA ALA A 446 1.83 -1.37 25.51
C ALA A 446 1.60 -2.43 26.59
N PHE A 447 0.98 -2.02 27.71
CA PHE A 447 0.77 -2.89 28.87
C PHE A 447 -0.73 -3.03 29.13
N GLY A 448 -1.25 -4.25 28.97
CA GLY A 448 -2.65 -4.56 29.19
C GLY A 448 -2.98 -4.61 30.68
N PHE A 449 -4.13 -4.05 31.08
CA PHE A 449 -4.58 -4.09 32.47
C PHE A 449 -4.87 -5.53 32.97
N THR A 450 -4.96 -6.51 32.06
CA THR A 450 -5.08 -7.94 32.39
C THR A 450 -3.73 -8.60 32.70
N GLY A 451 -2.62 -7.91 32.44
CA GLY A 451 -1.26 -8.33 32.75
C GLY A 451 -0.37 -8.62 31.55
N THR A 452 -0.92 -8.70 30.33
CA THR A 452 -0.14 -8.94 29.10
C THR A 452 0.64 -7.71 28.67
N ASN A 453 1.97 -7.80 28.64
CA ASN A 453 2.87 -6.74 28.19
C ASN A 453 3.38 -7.02 26.78
N CYS A 454 3.53 -5.98 25.98
CA CYS A 454 4.19 -6.05 24.69
C CYS A 454 5.14 -4.86 24.51
N HIS A 455 6.33 -5.14 23.96
CA HIS A 455 7.27 -4.11 23.52
C HIS A 455 7.76 -4.43 22.10
N ILE A 456 7.91 -3.40 21.28
CA ILE A 456 8.47 -3.50 19.93
C ILE A 456 9.69 -2.59 19.78
N VAL A 457 10.63 -2.98 18.93
CA VAL A 457 11.80 -2.19 18.55
C VAL A 457 11.71 -1.87 17.05
N VAL A 458 11.80 -0.58 16.74
CA VAL A 458 11.60 0.00 15.42
C VAL A 458 12.85 0.78 15.01
N ALA A 459 13.25 0.65 13.76
CA ALA A 459 14.32 1.42 13.15
C ALA A 459 13.78 2.29 12.01
N ALA A 460 14.41 3.45 11.78
CA ALA A 460 14.15 4.24 10.59
C ALA A 460 14.49 3.44 9.32
N ALA A 461 13.73 3.68 8.25
CA ALA A 461 14.06 3.16 6.93
C ALA A 461 15.38 3.77 6.43
N ASP A 462 16.09 3.04 5.58
CA ASP A 462 17.27 3.59 4.91
C ASP A 462 16.85 4.74 3.97
N PRO A 463 17.64 5.83 3.89
CA PRO A 463 17.40 6.88 2.93
C PRO A 463 17.33 6.27 1.52
N ILE A 464 16.29 6.60 0.76
CA ILE A 464 16.22 6.24 -0.65
C ILE A 464 17.42 6.93 -1.32
N PRO A 465 18.37 6.19 -1.93
CA PRO A 465 19.49 6.82 -2.61
C PRO A 465 18.93 7.76 -3.67
N PRO A 466 19.40 9.03 -3.76
CA PRO A 466 19.02 9.88 -4.86
C PRO A 466 19.41 9.16 -6.14
N ARG A 467 18.44 8.90 -7.01
CA ARG A 467 18.73 8.31 -8.30
C ARG A 467 19.69 9.25 -9.03
N ALA A 468 20.77 8.69 -9.58
CA ALA A 468 21.65 9.44 -10.49
C ALA A 468 20.75 10.17 -11.48
N GLU A 469 20.90 11.51 -11.58
CA GLU A 469 19.98 12.43 -12.25
C GLU A 469 19.19 11.71 -13.33
N ALA A 470 17.91 11.46 -13.07
CA ALA A 470 17.03 10.95 -14.09
C ALA A 470 17.21 11.86 -15.31
N GLY A 471 17.35 11.25 -16.50
CA GLY A 471 17.33 12.01 -17.75
C GLY A 471 16.16 13.02 -17.75
N PRO A 472 16.27 14.08 -18.55
CA PRO A 472 15.50 15.32 -18.40
C PRO A 472 14.03 15.06 -18.07
N SER A 473 13.52 15.76 -17.05
CA SER A 473 12.13 15.84 -16.58
C SER A 473 11.12 15.43 -17.65
N GLY A 474 10.85 14.13 -17.71
CA GLY A 474 10.02 13.54 -18.75
C GLY A 474 8.56 13.68 -18.36
N SER A 475 7.71 14.06 -19.33
CA SER A 475 6.27 13.96 -19.16
C SER A 475 5.90 12.55 -18.67
N CYS A 476 4.90 12.43 -17.80
CA CYS A 476 4.34 11.16 -17.33
C CYS A 476 2.82 11.24 -17.37
N VAL A 477 2.17 10.09 -17.50
CA VAL A 477 0.71 9.98 -17.42
C VAL A 477 0.26 9.78 -15.98
N LEU A 478 -0.80 10.47 -15.59
CA LEU A 478 -1.55 10.23 -14.36
C LEU A 478 -2.94 9.74 -14.74
N ALA A 479 -3.29 8.54 -14.34
CA ALA A 479 -4.53 7.85 -14.67
C ALA A 479 -5.43 7.75 -13.44
N LEU A 480 -6.52 8.52 -13.41
CA LEU A 480 -7.49 8.50 -12.32
C LEU A 480 -8.72 7.69 -12.71
N SER A 481 -9.41 7.16 -11.70
CA SER A 481 -10.69 6.50 -11.88
C SER A 481 -11.60 6.62 -10.66
N GLY A 482 -12.90 6.43 -10.88
CA GLY A 482 -13.92 6.30 -9.85
C GLY A 482 -14.97 5.24 -10.20
N ARG A 483 -15.69 4.76 -9.18
CA ARG A 483 -16.82 3.83 -9.38
C ARG A 483 -17.97 4.50 -10.13
N ASP A 484 -18.14 5.79 -9.89
CA ASP A 484 -19.05 6.69 -10.58
C ASP A 484 -18.36 8.03 -10.90
N GLU A 485 -19.08 8.93 -11.58
CA GLU A 485 -18.55 10.25 -11.94
C GLU A 485 -18.18 11.09 -10.70
N ARG A 486 -18.96 11.03 -9.62
CA ARG A 486 -18.71 11.82 -8.41
C ARG A 486 -17.45 11.35 -7.70
N ASP A 487 -17.25 10.05 -7.66
CA ASP A 487 -16.07 9.41 -7.11
C ASP A 487 -14.80 9.82 -7.86
N LEU A 488 -14.87 9.83 -9.20
CA LEU A 488 -13.77 10.34 -10.03
C LEU A 488 -13.50 11.82 -9.74
N GLN A 489 -14.53 12.65 -9.60
CA GLN A 489 -14.36 14.07 -9.28
C GLN A 489 -13.75 14.30 -7.89
N ARG A 490 -14.07 13.47 -6.88
CA ARG A 490 -13.40 13.51 -5.57
C ARG A 490 -11.91 13.18 -5.69
N ALA A 491 -11.57 12.14 -6.45
CA ALA A 491 -10.18 11.76 -6.71
C ALA A 491 -9.40 12.89 -7.42
N ILE A 492 -10.00 13.50 -8.45
CA ILE A 492 -9.44 14.67 -9.15
C ILE A 492 -9.22 15.84 -8.18
N ALA A 493 -10.21 16.18 -7.35
CA ALA A 493 -10.11 17.27 -6.40
C ALA A 493 -9.00 17.04 -5.37
N ALA A 494 -8.94 15.84 -4.77
CA ALA A 494 -7.92 15.48 -3.80
C ALA A 494 -6.51 15.54 -4.39
N MET A 495 -6.32 14.99 -5.59
CA MET A 495 -5.04 15.03 -6.28
C MET A 495 -4.63 16.47 -6.65
N ARG A 496 -5.57 17.29 -7.14
CA ARG A 496 -5.28 18.71 -7.45
C ARG A 496 -4.82 19.48 -6.23
N THR A 497 -5.51 19.34 -5.09
CA THR A 497 -5.09 19.97 -3.83
C THR A 497 -3.68 19.53 -3.45
N PHE A 498 -3.41 18.22 -3.47
CA PHE A 498 -2.11 17.66 -3.14
C PHE A 498 -0.98 18.22 -4.02
N LEU A 499 -1.18 18.29 -5.33
CA LEU A 499 -0.20 18.81 -6.29
C LEU A 499 0.09 20.31 -6.10
N VAL A 500 -0.92 21.10 -5.72
CA VAL A 500 -0.78 22.55 -5.51
C VAL A 500 -0.13 22.88 -4.17
N GLU A 501 -0.40 22.10 -3.12
CA GLU A 501 0.14 22.34 -1.77
C GLU A 501 1.66 22.28 -1.69
N ASP A 502 2.29 21.40 -2.48
CA ASP A 502 3.74 21.40 -2.65
C ASP A 502 4.12 20.99 -4.09
N PRO A 503 4.44 21.99 -4.93
CA PRO A 503 4.78 21.78 -6.34
C PRO A 503 6.23 21.34 -6.55
N THR A 504 7.03 21.18 -5.48
CA THR A 504 8.44 20.76 -5.56
C THR A 504 8.60 19.24 -5.63
N ARG A 505 7.50 18.49 -5.47
CA ARG A 505 7.48 17.02 -5.57
C ARG A 505 7.95 16.52 -6.93
N SER A 506 8.65 15.40 -6.92
CA SER A 506 9.00 14.67 -8.13
C SER A 506 7.73 14.17 -8.84
N TRP A 507 7.48 14.70 -10.04
CA TRP A 507 6.30 14.30 -10.83
C TRP A 507 6.28 12.82 -11.22
N PRO A 508 7.39 12.21 -11.68
CA PRO A 508 7.44 10.77 -11.93
C PRO A 508 7.10 9.92 -10.70
N ASP A 509 7.50 10.35 -9.50
CA ASP A 509 7.20 9.63 -8.26
C ASP A 509 5.71 9.68 -7.96
N VAL A 510 5.07 10.84 -8.12
CA VAL A 510 3.62 11.00 -7.93
C VAL A 510 2.83 10.15 -8.93
N ALA A 511 3.19 10.23 -10.22
CA ALA A 511 2.54 9.45 -11.27
C ALA A 511 2.67 7.94 -11.05
N ARG A 512 3.87 7.46 -10.70
CA ARG A 512 4.10 6.05 -10.33
C ARG A 512 3.28 5.62 -9.15
N SER A 513 3.29 6.41 -8.07
CA SER A 513 2.63 6.05 -6.81
C SER A 513 1.13 5.91 -6.98
N TRP A 514 0.51 6.83 -7.72
CA TRP A 514 -0.91 6.79 -8.00
C TRP A 514 -1.28 5.63 -8.94
N ASN A 515 -0.66 5.55 -10.11
CA ASN A 515 -1.04 4.58 -11.14
C ASN A 515 -0.78 3.13 -10.71
N CYS A 516 0.27 2.87 -9.91
CA CYS A 516 0.59 1.50 -9.46
C CYS A 516 -0.15 1.09 -8.17
N GLY A 517 -0.69 2.06 -7.43
CA GLY A 517 -1.20 1.88 -6.09
C GLY A 517 -2.71 2.03 -5.93
N ARG A 518 -3.48 2.13 -7.02
CA ARG A 518 -4.92 2.34 -7.00
C ARG A 518 -5.65 1.26 -7.78
N THR A 519 -6.86 0.95 -7.33
CA THR A 519 -7.81 0.19 -8.14
C THR A 519 -8.30 1.07 -9.30
N HIS A 520 -8.26 0.53 -10.51
CA HIS A 520 -8.67 1.24 -11.72
C HIS A 520 -10.12 0.92 -12.11
N TRP A 521 -11.05 1.81 -11.73
CA TRP A 521 -12.49 1.67 -11.95
C TRP A 521 -12.94 2.09 -13.37
N GLY A 522 -14.24 1.98 -13.64
CA GLY A 522 -14.81 2.19 -14.97
C GLY A 522 -14.94 3.66 -15.40
N TRP A 523 -15.17 4.60 -14.47
CA TRP A 523 -15.10 6.02 -14.81
C TRP A 523 -13.65 6.46 -14.80
N ARG A 524 -13.15 7.02 -15.90
CA ARG A 524 -11.71 7.24 -16.10
C ARG A 524 -11.38 8.61 -16.65
N THR A 525 -10.18 9.07 -16.33
CA THR A 525 -9.54 10.21 -17.01
C THR A 525 -8.03 10.02 -16.95
N ALA A 526 -7.31 10.49 -17.96
CA ALA A 526 -5.86 10.48 -18.00
C ALA A 526 -5.31 11.86 -18.39
N VAL A 527 -4.30 12.33 -17.65
CA VAL A 527 -3.59 13.56 -17.98
C VAL A 527 -2.11 13.27 -18.17
N VAL A 528 -1.51 13.91 -19.17
CA VAL A 528 -0.06 13.88 -19.38
C VAL A 528 0.49 15.25 -19.08
N ALA A 529 1.47 15.31 -18.19
CA ALA A 529 2.09 16.54 -17.73
C ALA A 529 3.59 16.32 -17.48
N SER A 530 4.34 17.42 -17.40
CA SER A 530 5.77 17.45 -17.10
C SER A 530 6.10 17.69 -15.63
N ASP A 531 5.14 18.24 -14.87
CA ASP A 531 5.32 18.70 -13.50
C ASP A 531 3.98 18.75 -12.74
N PRO A 532 4.00 18.87 -11.40
CA PRO A 532 2.79 18.87 -10.58
C PRO A 532 1.78 19.98 -10.92
N LEU A 533 2.24 21.19 -11.27
CA LEU A 533 1.35 22.32 -11.55
C LEU A 533 0.66 22.16 -12.91
N ALA A 534 1.40 21.72 -13.94
CA ALA A 534 0.84 21.39 -15.24
C ALA A 534 -0.20 20.28 -15.13
N ALA A 535 0.04 19.26 -14.30
CA ALA A 535 -0.93 18.20 -14.01
C ALA A 535 -2.20 18.74 -13.32
N ALA A 536 -2.04 19.60 -12.29
CA ALA A 536 -3.18 20.18 -11.58
C ALA A 536 -4.07 21.06 -12.47
N GLU A 537 -3.48 21.77 -13.44
CA GLU A 537 -4.22 22.56 -14.42
C GLU A 537 -4.90 21.67 -15.47
N ALA A 538 -4.20 20.66 -16.00
CA ALA A 538 -4.79 19.70 -16.94
C ALA A 538 -6.02 19.00 -16.33
N LEU A 539 -5.94 18.61 -15.05
CA LEU A 539 -7.04 18.00 -14.31
C LEU A 539 -8.26 18.91 -14.13
N ARG A 540 -8.11 20.23 -14.24
CA ARG A 540 -9.24 21.18 -14.08
C ARG A 540 -10.27 21.03 -15.20
N THR A 541 -9.82 20.66 -16.39
CA THR A 541 -10.66 20.55 -17.60
C THR A 541 -10.69 19.13 -18.16
N ALA A 542 -10.13 18.16 -17.44
CA ALA A 542 -10.06 16.78 -17.89
C ALA A 542 -11.47 16.18 -17.98
N PRO A 543 -11.85 15.60 -19.14
CA PRO A 543 -13.15 14.96 -19.30
C PRO A 543 -13.25 13.70 -18.45
N ALA A 544 -14.44 13.46 -17.90
CA ALA A 544 -14.80 12.21 -17.25
C ALA A 544 -15.36 11.24 -18.30
N HIS A 545 -14.67 10.13 -18.54
CA HIS A 545 -15.12 9.10 -19.45
C HIS A 545 -15.92 8.04 -18.69
N PRO A 546 -17.17 7.72 -19.09
CA PRO A 546 -17.94 6.67 -18.46
C PRO A 546 -17.38 5.26 -18.79
N PRO A 547 -17.75 4.23 -18.01
CA PRO A 547 -17.36 2.86 -18.29
C PRO A 547 -17.81 2.42 -19.69
N VAL A 548 -16.93 1.75 -20.42
CA VAL A 548 -17.21 1.26 -21.77
C VAL A 548 -17.43 -0.27 -21.71
N PRO A 549 -18.66 -0.78 -21.89
CA PRO A 549 -19.04 -2.16 -21.51
C PRO A 549 -18.32 -3.32 -22.24
N SER A 550 -17.74 -3.07 -23.41
CA SER A 550 -17.16 -4.09 -24.30
C SER A 550 -15.96 -3.57 -25.09
N ALA A 551 -15.17 -2.67 -24.51
CA ALA A 551 -14.24 -1.84 -25.27
C ALA A 551 -12.99 -2.59 -25.78
N GLY A 552 -13.11 -3.15 -26.96
CA GLY A 552 -11.96 -3.59 -27.73
C GLY A 552 -11.24 -2.43 -28.41
N ILE A 553 -9.91 -2.37 -28.31
CA ILE A 553 -9.11 -1.46 -29.13
C ILE A 553 -8.62 -2.25 -30.35
N ALA A 554 -8.97 -1.80 -31.55
CA ALA A 554 -8.40 -2.33 -32.78
C ALA A 554 -7.03 -1.67 -33.04
N LEU A 555 -6.07 -2.43 -33.56
CA LEU A 555 -4.73 -1.94 -33.87
C LEU A 555 -4.49 -1.95 -35.38
N HIS A 556 -4.10 -0.80 -35.92
CA HIS A 556 -3.68 -0.63 -37.32
C HIS A 556 -2.17 -0.37 -37.39
N LEU A 557 -1.47 -1.14 -38.23
CA LEU A 557 -0.07 -0.95 -38.55
C LEU A 557 0.04 -0.36 -39.96
N GLY A 558 0.44 0.92 -40.03
CA GLY A 558 0.55 1.63 -41.31
C GLY A 558 1.85 1.32 -42.06
N GLU A 559 1.91 1.79 -43.31
CA GLU A 559 3.10 1.66 -44.17
C GLU A 559 4.23 2.62 -43.78
N SER A 560 3.90 3.76 -43.15
CA SER A 560 4.86 4.82 -42.85
C SER A 560 5.46 4.65 -41.47
N LEU A 561 6.61 4.02 -41.50
CA LEU A 561 7.33 3.61 -40.33
C LEU A 561 7.72 4.79 -39.41
N ILE A 562 7.83 4.55 -38.09
CA ILE A 562 8.01 5.62 -37.09
C ILE A 562 9.27 6.44 -37.38
N PRO A 563 9.16 7.78 -37.60
CA PRO A 563 10.30 8.66 -37.89
C PRO A 563 11.38 8.64 -36.80
N ASP A 564 12.61 9.00 -37.18
CA ASP A 564 13.78 9.02 -36.28
C ASP A 564 13.79 10.16 -35.27
N THR A 565 13.11 11.25 -35.58
CA THR A 565 13.17 12.47 -34.78
C THR A 565 12.66 12.23 -33.37
N GLY A 566 13.55 12.37 -32.37
CA GLY A 566 13.21 12.22 -30.96
C GLY A 566 13.15 10.76 -30.45
N TRP A 567 13.51 9.75 -31.26
CA TRP A 567 13.49 8.35 -30.81
C TRP A 567 14.53 8.09 -29.72
N ALA A 568 15.78 8.53 -29.91
CA ALA A 568 16.85 8.36 -28.92
C ALA A 568 16.51 9.05 -27.58
N GLU A 569 15.93 10.25 -27.64
CA GLU A 569 15.39 10.95 -26.47
C GLU A 569 14.24 10.18 -25.82
N THR A 570 13.34 9.58 -26.61
CA THR A 570 12.23 8.75 -26.12
C THR A 570 12.73 7.51 -25.38
N LEU A 571 13.74 6.81 -25.92
CA LEU A 571 14.34 5.66 -25.23
C LEU A 571 14.99 6.08 -23.91
N ARG A 572 15.60 7.27 -23.83
CA ARG A 572 16.13 7.80 -22.57
C ARG A 572 15.05 8.13 -21.55
N SER A 573 13.87 8.57 -21.98
CA SER A 573 12.77 8.94 -21.08
C SER A 573 11.82 7.79 -20.72
N VAL A 574 11.79 6.72 -21.52
CA VAL A 574 10.90 5.56 -21.33
C VAL A 574 11.74 4.27 -21.27
N PRO A 575 12.18 3.83 -20.08
CA PRO A 575 13.05 2.66 -19.92
C PRO A 575 12.48 1.36 -20.49
N LEU A 576 11.15 1.18 -20.47
CA LEU A 576 10.50 0.03 -21.09
C LEU A 576 10.78 -0.03 -22.60
N LEU A 577 10.66 1.10 -23.30
CA LEU A 577 10.95 1.16 -24.73
C LEU A 577 12.43 0.93 -25.01
N ALA A 578 13.34 1.45 -24.17
CA ALA A 578 14.78 1.19 -24.29
C ALA A 578 15.12 -0.30 -24.19
N ALA A 579 14.59 -0.99 -23.18
CA ALA A 579 14.83 -2.42 -22.98
C ALA A 579 14.26 -3.26 -24.14
N LEU A 580 13.08 -2.88 -24.66
CA LEU A 580 12.47 -3.56 -25.81
C LEU A 580 13.18 -3.25 -27.12
N ASP A 581 13.70 -2.03 -27.32
CA ASP A 581 14.51 -1.63 -28.47
C ASP A 581 15.81 -2.45 -28.53
N GLU A 582 16.53 -2.60 -27.40
CA GLU A 582 17.71 -3.46 -27.32
C GLU A 582 17.39 -4.91 -27.69
N GLN A 583 16.32 -5.48 -27.12
CA GLN A 583 15.89 -6.84 -27.46
C GLN A 583 15.51 -6.99 -28.93
N CYS A 584 14.79 -6.02 -29.49
CA CYS A 584 14.36 -6.10 -30.88
C CYS A 584 15.55 -5.99 -31.82
N ARG A 585 16.51 -5.10 -31.56
CA ARG A 585 17.74 -4.95 -32.35
C ARG A 585 18.59 -6.21 -32.32
N ALA A 586 18.74 -6.84 -31.15
CA ALA A 586 19.50 -8.09 -31.02
C ALA A 586 18.90 -9.24 -31.84
N ALA A 587 17.57 -9.27 -32.01
CA ALA A 587 16.86 -10.29 -32.77
C ALA A 587 16.62 -9.93 -34.25
N ALA A 588 16.83 -8.68 -34.64
CA ALA A 588 16.48 -8.15 -35.96
C ALA A 588 17.69 -7.57 -36.73
N ASP A 589 18.84 -8.24 -36.67
CA ASP A 589 20.05 -7.82 -37.39
C ASP A 589 19.78 -7.67 -38.90
N GLY A 590 20.00 -6.47 -39.44
CA GLY A 590 19.73 -6.13 -40.85
C GLY A 590 18.32 -5.63 -41.19
N ALA A 591 17.40 -5.50 -40.23
CA ALA A 591 16.11 -4.85 -40.46
C ALA A 591 16.23 -3.33 -40.60
N SER A 592 15.27 -2.70 -41.28
CA SER A 592 15.20 -1.24 -41.32
C SER A 592 14.82 -0.69 -39.93
N GLU A 593 15.51 0.36 -39.49
CA GLU A 593 15.22 1.09 -38.25
C GLU A 593 13.74 1.31 -38.00
N PRO A 594 12.96 1.76 -39.00
CA PRO A 594 11.60 2.16 -38.72
C PRO A 594 10.64 0.96 -38.51
N VAL A 595 10.95 -0.23 -39.07
CA VAL A 595 10.23 -1.49 -38.77
C VAL A 595 10.54 -1.96 -37.35
N ILE A 596 11.80 -1.88 -36.92
CA ILE A 596 12.20 -2.19 -35.54
C ILE A 596 11.38 -1.33 -34.57
N ARG A 597 11.26 -0.03 -34.83
CA ARG A 597 10.47 0.88 -33.96
C ARG A 597 9.00 0.53 -33.88
N GLN A 598 8.34 0.23 -35.01
CA GLN A 598 6.95 -0.24 -34.97
C GLN A 598 6.81 -1.51 -34.11
N CYS A 599 7.73 -2.48 -34.26
CA CYS A 599 7.75 -3.69 -33.46
C CYS A 599 7.96 -3.39 -31.96
N VAL A 600 8.87 -2.46 -31.63
CA VAL A 600 9.11 -2.03 -30.24
C VAL A 600 7.86 -1.44 -29.61
N VAL A 601 7.19 -0.51 -30.30
CA VAL A 601 5.96 0.11 -29.77
C VAL A 601 4.84 -0.91 -29.61
N ALA A 602 4.62 -1.76 -30.62
CA ALA A 602 3.57 -2.77 -30.55
C ALA A 602 3.83 -3.79 -29.42
N ARG A 603 5.07 -4.25 -29.26
CA ARG A 603 5.45 -5.11 -28.11
C ARG A 603 5.28 -4.40 -26.78
N ALA A 604 5.57 -3.10 -26.71
CA ALA A 604 5.43 -2.35 -25.47
C ALA A 604 3.97 -2.26 -25.04
N LEU A 605 3.04 -2.04 -25.98
CA LEU A 605 1.59 -2.07 -25.71
C LEU A 605 1.14 -3.42 -25.17
N LEU A 606 1.55 -4.52 -25.81
CA LEU A 606 1.24 -5.87 -25.34
C LEU A 606 1.84 -6.13 -23.95
N ALA A 607 3.08 -5.69 -23.71
CA ALA A 607 3.76 -5.89 -22.43
C ALA A 607 3.08 -5.17 -21.26
N VAL A 608 2.44 -4.03 -21.51
CA VAL A 608 1.65 -3.31 -20.50
C VAL A 608 0.18 -3.73 -20.48
N GLY A 609 -0.19 -4.84 -21.11
CA GLY A 609 -1.55 -5.38 -21.07
C GLY A 609 -2.54 -4.76 -22.04
N VAL A 610 -2.13 -3.81 -22.89
CA VAL A 610 -2.96 -3.29 -23.99
C VAL A 610 -2.94 -4.30 -25.14
N VAL A 611 -3.79 -5.31 -25.02
CA VAL A 611 -3.98 -6.35 -26.04
C VAL A 611 -5.07 -5.91 -27.02
N PRO A 612 -4.75 -5.78 -28.31
CA PRO A 612 -5.75 -5.39 -29.30
C PRO A 612 -6.76 -6.51 -29.51
N THR A 613 -8.01 -6.14 -29.72
CA THR A 613 -9.09 -7.10 -30.01
C THR A 613 -9.00 -7.65 -31.42
N VAL A 614 -8.52 -6.81 -32.34
CA VAL A 614 -8.16 -7.20 -33.69
C VAL A 614 -6.97 -6.37 -34.15
N VAL A 615 -6.08 -6.98 -34.91
CA VAL A 615 -4.96 -6.28 -35.55
C VAL A 615 -5.11 -6.33 -37.06
N THR A 616 -4.76 -5.23 -37.73
CA THR A 616 -4.69 -5.11 -39.18
C THR A 616 -3.47 -4.28 -39.55
N GLY A 617 -3.08 -4.32 -40.81
CA GLY A 617 -2.01 -3.50 -41.33
C GLY A 617 -2.02 -3.51 -42.84
N VAL A 618 -1.28 -2.57 -43.41
CA VAL A 618 -1.14 -2.38 -44.86
C VAL A 618 0.33 -2.40 -45.26
N GLY A 619 0.64 -3.00 -46.41
CA GLY A 619 2.01 -3.11 -46.90
C GLY A 619 2.93 -3.81 -45.90
N VAL A 620 4.04 -3.15 -45.54
CA VAL A 620 4.98 -3.63 -44.52
C VAL A 620 4.33 -3.71 -43.12
N GLY A 621 3.38 -2.82 -42.83
CA GLY A 621 2.62 -2.84 -41.59
C GLY A 621 1.79 -4.12 -41.45
N GLU A 622 1.34 -4.74 -42.54
CA GLU A 622 0.63 -6.03 -42.48
C GLU A 622 1.53 -7.18 -41.98
N ILE A 623 2.83 -7.14 -42.30
CA ILE A 623 3.83 -8.09 -41.79
C ILE A 623 4.02 -7.87 -40.28
N VAL A 624 4.11 -6.61 -39.84
CA VAL A 624 4.19 -6.27 -38.41
C VAL A 624 2.90 -6.66 -37.69
N ALA A 625 1.73 -6.49 -38.32
CA ALA A 625 0.44 -6.94 -37.80
C ALA A 625 0.42 -8.45 -37.56
N ALA A 626 0.98 -9.24 -38.49
CA ALA A 626 1.12 -10.70 -38.32
C ALA A 626 2.03 -11.06 -37.14
N TYR A 627 3.10 -10.29 -36.93
CA TYR A 627 3.97 -10.44 -35.76
C TYR A 627 3.24 -10.15 -34.44
N VAL A 628 2.50 -9.04 -34.38
CA VAL A 628 1.67 -8.68 -33.21
C VAL A 628 0.60 -9.74 -32.96
N ALA A 629 0.02 -10.29 -34.03
CA ALA A 629 -0.94 -11.39 -33.94
C ALA A 629 -0.32 -12.72 -33.47
N GLY A 630 1.00 -12.78 -33.33
CA GLY A 630 1.73 -14.00 -32.95
C GLY A 630 1.90 -15.00 -34.10
N ALA A 631 1.54 -14.64 -35.33
CA ALA A 631 1.61 -15.54 -36.49
C ALA A 631 3.05 -15.79 -36.97
N ILE A 632 3.96 -14.84 -36.72
CA ILE A 632 5.39 -14.93 -37.01
C ILE A 632 6.19 -14.35 -35.84
N ASP A 633 7.49 -14.63 -35.78
CA ASP A 633 8.40 -13.98 -34.83
C ASP A 633 9.13 -12.78 -35.46
N LEU A 634 9.94 -12.09 -34.66
CA LEU A 634 10.65 -10.90 -35.11
C LEU A 634 11.67 -11.22 -36.22
N ALA A 635 12.29 -12.41 -36.20
CA ALA A 635 13.18 -12.85 -37.26
C ALA A 635 12.41 -13.03 -38.59
N GLY A 636 11.20 -13.57 -38.52
CA GLY A 636 10.28 -13.69 -39.66
C GLY A 636 9.90 -12.33 -40.25
N VAL A 637 9.68 -11.31 -39.42
CA VAL A 637 9.47 -9.91 -39.89
C VAL A 637 10.66 -9.45 -40.71
N VAL A 638 11.89 -9.61 -40.19
CA VAL A 638 13.11 -9.19 -40.89
C VAL A 638 13.26 -9.91 -42.23
N GLN A 639 13.04 -11.23 -42.25
CA GLN A 639 13.16 -12.04 -43.46
C GLN A 639 12.17 -11.59 -44.56
N LEU A 640 10.93 -11.29 -44.19
CA LEU A 640 9.89 -10.86 -45.13
C LEU A 640 10.12 -9.42 -45.63
N VAL A 641 10.55 -8.51 -44.75
CA VAL A 641 10.77 -7.10 -45.12
C VAL A 641 12.04 -6.90 -45.95
N SER A 642 13.13 -7.60 -45.61
CA SER A 642 14.40 -7.50 -46.34
C SER A 642 14.42 -8.22 -47.68
N GLY A 643 13.50 -9.16 -47.89
CA GLY A 643 13.51 -10.08 -49.04
C GLY A 643 14.66 -11.09 -49.01
N ALA A 644 15.34 -11.26 -47.87
CA ALA A 644 16.50 -12.13 -47.72
C ALA A 644 16.18 -13.63 -47.88
N VAL A 645 14.92 -14.03 -47.72
CA VAL A 645 14.44 -15.41 -47.85
C VAL A 645 13.17 -15.42 -48.72
N PRO A 646 12.95 -16.42 -49.59
CA PRO A 646 11.66 -16.58 -50.26
C PRO A 646 10.55 -16.69 -49.22
N PRO A 647 9.35 -16.12 -49.44
CA PRO A 647 8.26 -16.14 -48.45
C PRO A 647 7.83 -17.54 -47.95
N ALA A 648 8.24 -18.61 -48.64
CA ALA A 648 8.01 -20.00 -48.24
C ALA A 648 8.96 -20.50 -47.11
N GLY A 649 10.04 -19.78 -46.81
CA GLY A 649 11.03 -20.17 -45.80
C GLY A 649 10.81 -19.59 -44.40
N VAL A 650 9.77 -18.77 -44.22
CA VAL A 650 9.47 -18.10 -42.95
C VAL A 650 8.63 -19.03 -42.08
N ALA A 651 9.08 -19.27 -40.86
CA ALA A 651 8.33 -20.04 -39.88
C ALA A 651 7.09 -19.24 -39.44
N ALA A 652 5.91 -19.79 -39.71
CA ALA A 652 4.64 -19.21 -39.33
C ALA A 652 3.82 -20.17 -38.46
N ARG A 653 2.92 -19.62 -37.66
CA ARG A 653 1.96 -20.34 -36.82
C ARG A 653 0.59 -19.68 -36.88
N THR A 654 -0.41 -20.32 -36.30
CA THR A 654 -1.77 -19.77 -36.20
C THR A 654 -1.76 -18.48 -35.37
N PRO A 655 -2.43 -17.40 -35.82
CA PRO A 655 -2.55 -16.17 -35.03
C PRO A 655 -3.20 -16.42 -33.66
N GLU A 656 -2.64 -15.83 -32.62
CA GLU A 656 -3.16 -15.88 -31.25
C GLU A 656 -4.16 -14.73 -30.99
N ILE A 657 -3.97 -13.60 -31.67
CA ILE A 657 -4.88 -12.45 -31.68
C ILE A 657 -5.65 -12.44 -33.01
N PRO A 658 -6.94 -12.10 -33.03
CA PRO A 658 -7.67 -11.90 -34.28
C PRO A 658 -6.93 -10.95 -35.22
N TRP A 659 -6.68 -11.40 -36.44
CA TRP A 659 -5.92 -10.65 -37.44
C TRP A 659 -6.79 -10.47 -38.68
N ALA A 660 -6.95 -9.24 -39.16
CA ALA A 660 -7.68 -8.91 -40.37
C ALA A 660 -6.72 -8.23 -41.36
N PRO A 661 -5.95 -8.99 -42.16
CA PRO A 661 -5.00 -8.40 -43.11
C PRO A 661 -5.73 -7.49 -44.11
N ALA A 662 -5.22 -6.27 -44.33
CA ALA A 662 -5.90 -5.31 -45.20
C ALA A 662 -5.93 -5.79 -46.66
N SER A 663 -4.92 -6.56 -47.09
CA SER A 663 -4.90 -7.21 -48.40
C SER A 663 -6.04 -8.24 -48.60
N LEU A 664 -6.53 -8.83 -47.50
CA LEU A 664 -7.59 -9.83 -47.51
C LEU A 664 -8.98 -9.20 -47.28
N GLY A 665 -9.09 -8.25 -46.35
CA GLY A 665 -10.32 -7.52 -46.02
C GLY A 665 -11.33 -8.31 -45.20
N ARG A 666 -10.88 -9.24 -44.36
CA ARG A 666 -11.71 -10.02 -43.42
C ARG A 666 -10.82 -10.66 -42.36
N LEU A 667 -11.41 -11.20 -41.28
CA LEU A 667 -10.69 -11.99 -40.28
C LEU A 667 -9.97 -13.18 -40.92
N TRP A 668 -8.74 -13.39 -40.47
CA TRP A 668 -7.94 -14.55 -40.78
C TRP A 668 -8.56 -15.79 -40.10
N PRO A 669 -8.70 -16.93 -40.80
CA PRO A 669 -9.23 -18.14 -40.18
C PRO A 669 -8.30 -18.64 -39.06
N TRP A 670 -8.83 -18.76 -37.83
CA TRP A 670 -8.04 -19.02 -36.61
C TRP A 670 -7.22 -20.32 -36.63
N GLN A 671 -7.57 -21.29 -37.48
CA GLN A 671 -6.87 -22.58 -37.62
C GLN A 671 -5.87 -22.63 -38.78
N GLU A 672 -5.78 -21.57 -39.58
CA GLU A 672 -4.93 -21.55 -40.77
C GLU A 672 -3.59 -20.86 -40.47
N VAL A 673 -2.50 -21.52 -40.86
CA VAL A 673 -1.17 -20.92 -40.81
C VAL A 673 -0.95 -20.09 -42.08
N PRO A 674 -0.59 -18.79 -41.96
CA PRO A 674 -0.34 -17.96 -43.13
C PRO A 674 0.83 -18.49 -43.95
N GLY A 675 0.57 -18.67 -45.25
CA GLY A 675 1.54 -19.18 -46.21
C GLY A 675 2.14 -18.09 -47.09
N SER A 676 3.03 -18.51 -47.99
CA SER A 676 3.73 -17.62 -48.93
C SER A 676 2.81 -16.74 -49.78
N ALA A 677 1.60 -17.20 -50.10
CA ALA A 677 0.61 -16.43 -50.85
C ALA A 677 0.17 -15.17 -50.10
N GLN A 678 -0.01 -15.25 -48.77
CA GLN A 678 -0.43 -14.11 -47.96
C GLN A 678 0.67 -13.05 -47.88
N TRP A 679 1.93 -13.48 -47.72
CA TRP A 679 3.06 -12.55 -47.68
C TRP A 679 3.25 -11.82 -49.00
N GLN A 680 2.90 -12.45 -50.12
CA GLN A 680 2.92 -11.80 -51.44
C GLN A 680 1.75 -10.84 -51.63
N SER A 681 0.56 -11.14 -51.11
CA SER A 681 -0.59 -10.24 -51.21
C SER A 681 -0.42 -8.98 -50.37
N ALA A 682 0.19 -9.09 -49.18
CA ALA A 682 0.43 -7.99 -48.26
C ALA A 682 1.08 -6.74 -48.92
N THR A 683 1.95 -6.95 -49.90
CA THR A 683 2.70 -5.88 -50.57
C THR A 683 2.22 -5.55 -51.99
N ARG A 684 1.24 -6.28 -52.52
CA ARG A 684 0.79 -6.17 -53.93
C ARG A 684 -0.69 -5.84 -54.09
N GLU A 685 -1.53 -6.31 -53.17
CA GLU A 685 -2.97 -6.12 -53.23
C GLU A 685 -3.37 -4.81 -52.52
N PRO A 686 -4.38 -4.09 -53.03
CA PRO A 686 -4.88 -2.89 -52.38
C PRO A 686 -5.61 -3.23 -51.06
N ALA A 687 -5.54 -2.31 -50.10
CA ALA A 687 -6.23 -2.43 -48.83
C ALA A 687 -7.76 -2.44 -48.98
N ARG A 688 -8.42 -3.36 -48.27
CA ARG A 688 -9.87 -3.57 -48.25
C ARG A 688 -10.44 -3.18 -46.89
N TRP A 689 -10.45 -1.87 -46.61
CA TRP A 689 -10.85 -1.33 -45.32
C TRP A 689 -12.26 -1.72 -44.86
N PRO A 690 -13.34 -1.65 -45.69
CA PRO A 690 -14.69 -1.95 -45.20
C PRO A 690 -14.79 -3.28 -44.46
N GLY A 691 -14.21 -4.36 -45.01
CA GLY A 691 -14.26 -5.67 -44.37
C GLY A 691 -13.31 -5.82 -43.17
N CYS A 692 -12.25 -5.01 -43.04
CA CYS A 692 -11.45 -4.95 -41.82
C CYS A 692 -12.22 -4.26 -40.68
N PHE A 693 -13.00 -3.23 -41.00
CA PHE A 693 -13.87 -2.58 -40.02
C PHE A 693 -15.06 -3.47 -39.67
N ASP A 694 -15.66 -4.18 -40.63
CA ASP A 694 -16.72 -5.16 -40.33
C ASP A 694 -16.20 -6.24 -39.36
N ALA A 695 -14.98 -6.75 -39.59
CA ALA A 695 -14.31 -7.67 -38.68
C ALA A 695 -14.08 -7.09 -37.27
N ALA A 696 -13.77 -5.80 -37.17
CA ALA A 696 -13.57 -5.12 -35.89
C ALA A 696 -14.90 -4.80 -35.18
N ASP A 697 -15.94 -4.53 -35.95
CA ASP A 697 -17.30 -4.27 -35.48
C ASP A 697 -17.93 -5.56 -34.91
N ASP A 698 -17.72 -6.69 -35.58
CA ASP A 698 -18.13 -8.03 -35.11
C ASP A 698 -17.46 -8.44 -33.78
N LEU A 699 -16.36 -7.77 -33.41
CA LEU A 699 -15.62 -7.97 -32.17
C LEU A 699 -15.81 -6.82 -31.17
N ASP A 700 -16.85 -6.00 -31.35
CA ASP A 700 -17.25 -4.91 -30.44
C ASP A 700 -16.16 -3.86 -30.17
N THR A 701 -15.28 -3.59 -31.15
CA THR A 701 -14.24 -2.56 -30.98
C THR A 701 -14.83 -1.16 -30.89
N THR A 702 -14.23 -0.30 -30.07
CA THR A 702 -14.72 1.07 -29.78
C THR A 702 -13.83 2.15 -30.39
N GLY A 703 -12.56 1.83 -30.62
CA GLY A 703 -11.60 2.75 -31.21
C GLY A 703 -10.45 2.02 -31.89
N TRP A 704 -9.70 2.81 -32.65
CA TRP A 704 -8.56 2.40 -33.45
C TRP A 704 -7.30 3.08 -32.94
N LEU A 705 -6.30 2.27 -32.62
CA LEU A 705 -4.93 2.71 -32.37
C LEU A 705 -4.12 2.47 -33.65
N ALA A 706 -3.48 3.50 -34.17
CA ALA A 706 -2.66 3.39 -35.37
C ALA A 706 -1.17 3.62 -35.05
N ILE A 707 -0.29 2.71 -35.47
CA ILE A 707 1.16 2.83 -35.33
C ILE A 707 1.78 2.99 -36.72
N GLY A 708 2.54 4.07 -36.91
CA GLY A 708 3.17 4.36 -38.19
C GLY A 708 2.18 4.56 -39.33
N ALA A 709 1.05 5.22 -39.04
CA ALA A 709 0.08 5.59 -40.07
C ALA A 709 0.39 6.99 -40.61
N ASP A 710 0.64 7.09 -41.91
CA ASP A 710 0.87 8.35 -42.62
C ASP A 710 -0.45 9.10 -42.84
N PRO A 711 -0.50 10.43 -42.66
CA PRO A 711 -1.69 11.20 -43.02
C PRO A 711 -2.14 11.04 -44.47
N ALA A 712 -1.22 10.88 -45.42
CA ALA A 712 -1.55 10.78 -46.85
C ALA A 712 -1.70 9.32 -47.31
N ALA A 713 -0.80 8.41 -46.89
CA ALA A 713 -0.88 7.00 -47.29
C ALA A 713 -2.05 6.24 -46.62
N ASP A 714 -2.38 6.57 -45.37
CA ASP A 714 -3.46 5.95 -44.62
C ASP A 714 -4.77 6.78 -44.63
N ASP A 715 -4.88 7.78 -45.51
CA ASP A 715 -6.09 8.62 -45.65
C ASP A 715 -7.39 7.80 -45.87
N PRO A 716 -7.42 6.72 -46.67
CA PRO A 716 -8.61 5.88 -46.80
C PRO A 716 -9.03 5.20 -45.48
N PHE A 717 -8.07 4.78 -44.66
CA PHE A 717 -8.34 4.21 -43.33
C PHE A 717 -8.91 5.28 -42.39
N ARG A 718 -8.31 6.47 -42.34
CA ARG A 718 -8.77 7.60 -41.53
C ARG A 718 -10.17 8.06 -41.90
N ARG A 719 -10.46 8.15 -43.20
CA ARG A 719 -11.82 8.44 -43.70
C ARG A 719 -12.83 7.39 -43.25
N THR A 720 -12.46 6.11 -43.30
CA THR A 720 -13.33 5.03 -42.83
C THR A 720 -13.60 5.13 -41.33
N CYS A 721 -12.59 5.45 -40.50
CA CYS A 721 -12.79 5.76 -39.07
C CYS A 721 -13.80 6.90 -38.87
N GLN A 722 -13.63 8.00 -39.61
CA GLN A 722 -14.50 9.17 -39.51
C GLN A 722 -15.94 8.86 -39.95
N GLU A 723 -16.11 8.16 -41.07
CA GLU A 723 -17.43 7.75 -41.61
C GLU A 723 -18.17 6.81 -40.66
N ARG A 724 -17.45 5.91 -39.98
CA ARG A 724 -18.02 4.98 -38.98
C ARG A 724 -18.08 5.56 -37.57
N GLY A 725 -17.67 6.80 -37.35
CA GLY A 725 -17.68 7.45 -36.04
C GLY A 725 -16.78 6.75 -35.00
N ARG A 726 -15.71 6.10 -35.45
CA ARG A 726 -14.75 5.40 -34.58
C ARG A 726 -13.71 6.38 -34.04
N ALA A 727 -13.42 6.29 -32.74
CA ALA A 727 -12.30 7.02 -32.16
C ALA A 727 -10.98 6.54 -32.79
N LEU A 728 -10.07 7.46 -33.11
CA LEU A 728 -8.78 7.14 -33.71
C LEU A 728 -7.67 7.87 -32.96
N TRP A 729 -6.62 7.12 -32.57
CA TRP A 729 -5.38 7.67 -32.05
C TRP A 729 -4.20 7.22 -32.91
N THR A 730 -3.40 8.16 -33.39
CA THR A 730 -2.18 7.85 -34.15
C THR A 730 -0.94 8.09 -33.28
N VAL A 731 -0.14 7.04 -33.11
CA VAL A 731 1.14 7.11 -32.41
C VAL A 731 2.08 8.07 -33.16
N GLY A 732 2.62 9.05 -32.43
CA GLY A 732 3.61 10.01 -32.95
C GLY A 732 3.04 11.27 -33.59
N GLU A 733 1.72 11.38 -33.81
CA GLU A 733 1.09 12.63 -34.28
C GLU A 733 0.79 13.63 -33.17
N ALA A 734 0.82 13.19 -31.91
CA ALA A 734 0.56 14.07 -30.78
C ALA A 734 1.69 15.11 -30.63
N ALA A 735 1.32 16.39 -30.62
CA ALA A 735 2.23 17.47 -30.27
C ALA A 735 2.77 17.26 -28.84
N GLY A 736 4.09 17.32 -28.66
CA GLY A 736 4.73 17.10 -27.36
C GLY A 736 6.24 16.87 -27.45
N GLY A 737 6.88 16.78 -26.28
CA GLY A 737 8.30 16.43 -26.18
C GLY A 737 8.58 14.94 -26.46
N PRO A 738 9.85 14.53 -26.60
CA PRO A 738 10.20 13.13 -26.79
C PRO A 738 9.68 12.22 -25.67
N GLY A 739 9.05 11.10 -26.03
CA GLY A 739 8.40 10.16 -25.11
C GLY A 739 7.01 10.58 -24.60
N GLU A 740 6.58 11.83 -24.78
CA GLU A 740 5.25 12.28 -24.34
C GLU A 740 4.13 11.56 -25.10
N TRP A 741 4.34 11.29 -26.39
CA TRP A 741 3.39 10.54 -27.22
C TRP A 741 3.10 9.15 -26.65
N TRP A 742 4.07 8.51 -25.99
CA TRP A 742 3.89 7.18 -25.38
C TRP A 742 2.90 7.26 -24.22
N TRP A 743 3.10 8.23 -23.33
CA TRP A 743 2.21 8.46 -22.19
C TRP A 743 0.80 8.88 -22.63
N ARG A 744 0.69 9.70 -23.67
CA ARG A 744 -0.61 10.06 -24.25
C ARG A 744 -1.31 8.86 -24.88
N THR A 745 -0.55 7.98 -25.52
CA THR A 745 -1.09 6.73 -26.09
C THR A 745 -1.65 5.82 -25.00
N LEU A 746 -0.93 5.64 -23.90
CA LEU A 746 -1.43 4.86 -22.75
C LEU A 746 -2.64 5.51 -22.09
N GLY A 747 -2.62 6.84 -21.92
CA GLY A 747 -3.76 7.60 -21.39
C GLY A 747 -5.02 7.40 -22.23
N TRP A 748 -4.91 7.52 -23.56
CA TRP A 748 -6.02 7.30 -24.48
C TRP A 748 -6.54 5.85 -24.43
N CYS A 749 -5.64 4.86 -24.42
CA CYS A 749 -6.04 3.45 -24.29
C CYS A 749 -6.80 3.21 -22.97
N TYR A 750 -6.29 3.79 -21.88
CA TYR A 750 -6.90 3.69 -20.56
C TYR A 750 -8.30 4.32 -20.51
N GLU A 751 -8.48 5.51 -21.07
CA GLU A 751 -9.77 6.22 -21.19
C GLU A 751 -10.78 5.45 -22.04
N LEU A 752 -10.32 4.70 -23.04
CA LEU A 752 -11.16 3.79 -23.81
C LEU A 752 -11.48 2.46 -23.09
N GLY A 753 -10.97 2.23 -21.88
CA GLY A 753 -11.32 1.05 -21.08
C GLY A 753 -10.24 -0.05 -21.08
N ALA A 754 -9.09 0.14 -21.72
CA ALA A 754 -8.00 -0.84 -21.66
C ALA A 754 -7.47 -0.99 -20.23
N SER A 755 -7.13 -2.21 -19.83
CA SER A 755 -6.44 -2.50 -18.57
C SER A 755 -4.94 -2.35 -18.78
N VAL A 756 -4.35 -1.29 -18.22
CA VAL A 756 -2.92 -1.01 -18.33
C VAL A 756 -2.20 -1.53 -17.07
N ASP A 757 -1.18 -2.36 -17.25
CA ASP A 757 -0.24 -2.72 -16.20
C ASP A 757 0.74 -1.57 -15.97
N TRP A 758 0.36 -0.68 -15.07
CA TRP A 758 1.15 0.50 -14.72
C TRP A 758 2.49 0.17 -14.07
N ARG A 759 2.62 -0.97 -13.38
CA ARG A 759 3.91 -1.37 -12.80
C ARG A 759 4.93 -1.69 -13.89
N THR A 760 4.48 -2.37 -14.95
CA THR A 760 5.32 -2.61 -16.12
C THR A 760 5.57 -1.33 -16.91
N ALA A 761 4.54 -0.49 -17.13
CA ALA A 761 4.66 0.75 -17.90
C ALA A 761 5.61 1.77 -17.26
N LEU A 762 5.58 1.89 -15.93
CA LEU A 762 6.39 2.84 -15.15
C LEU A 762 7.62 2.17 -14.53
N ARG A 763 8.01 0.98 -15.00
CA ARG A 763 9.20 0.29 -14.50
C ARG A 763 10.44 1.15 -14.75
N GLY A 764 11.18 1.43 -13.67
CA GLY A 764 12.31 2.33 -13.75
C GLY A 764 11.94 3.80 -13.98
N VAL A 765 10.69 4.23 -13.77
CA VAL A 765 10.24 5.63 -13.83
C VAL A 765 9.72 6.04 -12.44
N GLY A 766 10.44 6.91 -11.74
CA GLY A 766 10.09 7.36 -10.38
C GLY A 766 10.18 6.29 -9.28
N HIS A 767 9.90 6.70 -8.06
CA HIS A 767 9.79 5.90 -6.85
C HIS A 767 8.38 5.96 -6.26
N VAL A 768 8.02 4.99 -5.41
CA VAL A 768 6.76 5.03 -4.66
C VAL A 768 6.90 6.02 -3.50
N VAL A 769 6.02 7.00 -3.43
CA VAL A 769 5.92 8.07 -2.44
C VAL A 769 4.48 8.16 -1.91
N GLY A 770 4.28 8.90 -0.82
CA GLY A 770 2.94 9.17 -0.29
C GLY A 770 2.14 10.05 -1.26
N VAL A 771 0.92 9.62 -1.60
CA VAL A 771 -0.07 10.35 -2.41
C VAL A 771 -1.46 10.18 -1.79
N PRO A 772 -2.43 11.07 -2.07
CA PRO A 772 -3.76 11.01 -1.46
C PRO A 772 -4.44 9.66 -1.67
N THR A 773 -5.07 9.11 -0.63
CA THR A 773 -5.83 7.87 -0.68
C THR A 773 -7.31 8.12 -1.02
N HIS A 774 -8.10 7.07 -1.15
CA HIS A 774 -9.50 7.12 -1.55
C HIS A 774 -10.36 7.95 -0.58
N GLY A 775 -11.19 8.83 -1.14
CA GLY A 775 -12.13 9.65 -0.38
C GLY A 775 -13.53 9.03 -0.36
N PHE A 776 -13.82 8.23 0.68
CA PHE A 776 -15.10 7.54 0.86
C PHE A 776 -16.31 8.49 0.90
N ASP A 777 -17.41 8.09 0.26
CA ASP A 777 -18.70 8.80 0.31
C ASP A 777 -19.55 8.30 1.48
N ARG A 778 -19.26 8.82 2.68
CA ARG A 778 -19.80 8.25 3.91
C ARG A 778 -21.26 8.68 4.16
N GLU A 779 -22.15 7.71 4.16
CA GLU A 779 -23.57 7.88 4.53
C GLU A 779 -23.82 7.49 5.99
N VAL A 780 -24.86 8.07 6.61
CA VAL A 780 -25.26 7.70 7.98
C VAL A 780 -25.85 6.29 7.97
N THR A 781 -25.21 5.36 8.67
CA THR A 781 -25.63 3.94 8.72
C THR A 781 -26.37 3.59 10.00
N VAL A 782 -26.00 4.20 11.13
CA VAL A 782 -26.69 4.03 12.42
C VAL A 782 -26.76 5.38 13.13
N PRO A 783 -27.93 6.02 13.25
CA PRO A 783 -28.03 7.23 14.04
C PRO A 783 -27.80 6.90 15.52
N PHE A 784 -26.85 7.58 16.16
CA PHE A 784 -26.75 7.58 17.62
C PHE A 784 -28.02 8.23 18.20
N ARG A 785 -28.62 7.62 19.22
CA ARG A 785 -29.79 8.13 19.95
C ARG A 785 -29.62 7.95 21.45
#